data_AF-A0A0D2MMD2-F1
#
_entry.id   AF-A0A0D2MMD2-F1
#
_cell.length_a   1.000
_cell.length_b   1.000
_cell.length_c   1.000
_cell.angle_alpha   90.00
_cell.angle_beta   90.00
_cell.angle_gamma   90.00
#
_symmetry.space_group_name_H-M   'P 1'
#
loop_
_entity.id
_entity.type
_entity.pdbx_description
1 polymer ?
#
loop_
_entity_poly.entity_id
_entity_poly.type
_entity_poly.pdbx_seq_one_letter_code
_entity_poly.pdbx_strand_id
1 'polypeptide(L)'
;MRARRSETALRALLPRTLLLAAAALACFARGAAAMYEDQAGTFDWHRQHVGEVVAAGYAPGRDRFYVATSQSVVAALSAADGSIAWRRTYTDDDPLGAALPAARPAALVAASGGGRYVRAWDANGGLKWEGLAAPAAAAAGGSTALAAVTLQDGPGVALVGGGLVQVRGTAKGALAWSAPGPSSSAEAGALNLVAAAPTTSEAPGDNVLAVSFVPGAKSGGAALFSLSGGEEGAQRWDLRSPEPLGRAALLTQAGLFAASASGAAACAAAADYDAAGADLDCLDFAALAGCDGGCGGEVAVASAGGDGRGAFYTVPGAGVLLVSVADGALRLVQRFPGATAVSQPFVNAAGATLAAVFGAPTDAGVPVTVVDTASGASAASWTLAAPSAPHPVHGPPAAVRAAFPAAPRGAGDAPGALDAAARPLLVVWSDHALSFARGPAPPVWVREEALASIQSTLFIDLPAAKGAAVAEGAKGGGLFGDNVRRWLRMQLLAVVVQFKLGADEDKAELVALREELSNKNLMYRDPNGFRKLIVVLTAAGKALALHNGDGRVVWAARYDPAAPPTHLLRWRRFHDLTHAPQLALVRAGAAAGADAEVGRSYVSVLDGGSGRELERIDAGSPVEKVIPLPDPLHDGTAEQFSYLLLQPAPPAPGASGCPPPPPSRAARLVPAGAAAAARFAALADRVSFWVHAPPAGGCAGGGALAGYGFGGAAASAPGAEGGAYEAELIWSLALPGKLLAVAARDPAEPMHSAVKVLGDRALKFKYTNPNLVFLAVEGAAPARAAPRRGAAAAAAAAEPGVTAMVVSTDDGAVLHQQAHEGAAGPVQAVASEHWFVYTHLDTATARQQATVMELYDATPRDLSLGTVLSSVFGGEGGAVAGARGGDDSSTPLEVLTQSYYLQVRSKLLSVTQTLSGINIKQLLIGTVADQVYAMDKRFLDPRRPLRAKQTPEEAEERLMPYAELLPFAPLSGT
;
A
#
# COMPACT_ATOMS: atom_id res chain seq x y z
N MET A 1 -81.01 25.96 20.33
CA MET A 1 -80.21 26.66 19.29
C MET A 1 -78.78 27.06 19.70
N ARG A 2 -78.34 26.95 20.98
CA ARG A 2 -76.94 27.28 21.37
C ARG A 2 -75.91 26.15 21.22
N ALA A 3 -76.32 24.88 21.08
CA ALA A 3 -75.40 23.73 20.99
C ALA A 3 -74.84 23.44 19.58
N ARG A 4 -75.47 23.94 18.50
CA ARG A 4 -75.01 23.70 17.11
C ARG A 4 -74.00 24.73 16.56
N ARG A 5 -73.71 25.81 17.31
CA ARG A 5 -72.72 26.83 16.91
C ARG A 5 -71.31 26.56 17.44
N SER A 6 -71.14 25.71 18.47
CA SER A 6 -69.83 25.35 19.01
C SER A 6 -69.14 24.22 18.23
N GLU A 7 -69.89 23.26 17.67
CA GLU A 7 -69.33 22.16 16.87
C GLU A 7 -68.78 22.62 15.51
N THR A 8 -69.38 23.65 14.90
CA THR A 8 -68.92 24.21 13.63
C THR A 8 -67.66 25.07 13.78
N ALA A 9 -67.50 25.76 14.91
CA ALA A 9 -66.26 26.50 15.22
C ALA A 9 -65.10 25.55 15.55
N LEU A 10 -65.33 24.47 16.31
CA LEU A 10 -64.29 23.49 16.63
C LEU A 10 -63.82 22.71 15.39
N ARG A 11 -64.74 22.34 14.48
CA ARG A 11 -64.40 21.65 13.21
C ARG A 11 -63.64 22.54 12.21
N ALA A 12 -63.75 23.86 12.29
CA ALA A 12 -63.00 24.80 11.45
C ALA A 12 -61.59 25.11 12.01
N LEU A 13 -61.39 24.98 13.32
CA LEU A 13 -60.12 25.25 14.00
C LEU A 13 -59.20 24.02 14.08
N LEU A 14 -59.76 22.81 14.18
CA LEU A 14 -58.99 21.56 14.18
C LEU A 14 -58.05 21.36 12.97
N PRO A 15 -58.47 21.59 11.70
CA PRO A 15 -57.57 21.39 10.57
C PRO A 15 -56.46 22.43 10.54
N ARG A 16 -56.71 23.68 10.97
CA ARG A 16 -55.71 24.75 11.04
C ARG A 16 -54.69 24.53 12.16
N THR A 17 -55.14 24.04 13.31
CA THR A 17 -54.27 23.69 14.44
C THR A 17 -53.46 22.43 14.15
N LEU A 18 -54.02 21.43 13.47
CA LEU A 18 -53.28 20.27 12.95
C LEU A 18 -52.25 20.66 11.88
N LEU A 19 -52.56 21.60 10.98
CA LEU A 19 -51.61 22.10 9.98
C LEU A 19 -50.46 22.89 10.63
N LEU A 20 -50.76 23.73 11.62
CA LEU A 20 -49.74 24.45 12.40
C LEU A 20 -48.90 23.50 13.25
N ALA A 21 -49.50 22.47 13.86
CA ALA A 21 -48.79 21.45 14.61
C ALA A 21 -47.91 20.59 13.68
N ALA A 22 -48.39 20.22 12.49
CA ALA A 22 -47.60 19.50 11.49
C ALA A 22 -46.47 20.36 10.92
N ALA A 23 -46.69 21.66 10.67
CA ALA A 23 -45.66 22.60 10.26
C ALA A 23 -44.61 22.82 11.37
N ALA A 24 -45.03 22.92 12.62
CA ALA A 24 -44.11 22.98 13.76
C ALA A 24 -43.32 21.66 13.91
N LEU A 25 -43.98 20.50 13.79
CA LEU A 25 -43.32 19.19 13.82
C LEU A 25 -42.33 19.03 12.66
N ALA A 26 -42.63 19.58 11.48
CA ALA A 26 -41.72 19.61 10.34
C ALA A 26 -40.53 20.58 10.54
N CYS A 27 -40.71 21.68 11.29
CA CYS A 27 -39.62 22.57 11.70
C CYS A 27 -38.73 21.95 12.79
N PHE A 28 -39.25 21.04 13.62
CA PHE A 28 -38.49 20.29 14.64
C PHE A 28 -37.96 18.94 14.15
N ALA A 29 -38.51 18.40 13.06
CA ALA A 29 -37.95 17.24 12.39
C ALA A 29 -36.66 17.68 11.70
N ARG A 30 -35.52 17.35 12.31
CA ARG A 30 -34.25 17.31 11.59
C ARG A 30 -34.43 16.36 10.42
N GLY A 31 -34.57 16.89 9.22
CA GLY A 31 -34.62 16.09 8.00
C GLY A 31 -33.38 15.19 7.98
N ALA A 32 -33.61 13.87 7.97
CA ALA A 32 -32.53 12.93 7.72
C ALA A 32 -32.24 12.99 6.22
N ALA A 33 -31.11 13.60 5.86
CA ALA A 33 -30.57 13.53 4.52
C ALA A 33 -30.05 12.10 4.31
N ALA A 34 -30.85 11.25 3.66
CA ALA A 34 -30.48 9.90 3.29
C ALA A 34 -30.31 9.79 1.77
N MET A 35 -29.47 8.85 1.34
CA MET A 35 -29.44 8.40 -0.05
C MET A 35 -30.75 7.66 -0.32
N TYR A 36 -31.32 7.81 -1.52
CA TYR A 36 -32.48 7.02 -1.90
C TYR A 36 -32.10 5.53 -1.98
N GLU A 37 -33.03 4.63 -1.64
CA GLU A 37 -32.80 3.18 -1.62
C GLU A 37 -32.31 2.65 -2.98
N ASP A 38 -32.85 3.18 -4.08
CA ASP A 38 -32.47 2.86 -5.46
C ASP A 38 -31.07 3.36 -5.86
N GLN A 39 -30.42 4.15 -5.00
CA GLN A 39 -29.08 4.68 -5.22
C GLN A 39 -27.99 3.93 -4.43
N ALA A 40 -28.37 3.07 -3.48
CA ALA A 40 -27.45 2.24 -2.70
C ALA A 40 -27.01 1.02 -3.52
N GLY A 41 -25.70 0.78 -3.65
CA GLY A 41 -25.15 -0.35 -4.42
C GLY A 41 -25.21 -0.22 -5.95
N THR A 42 -25.89 0.80 -6.49
CA THR A 42 -26.05 1.00 -7.95
C THR A 42 -24.80 1.56 -8.64
N PHE A 43 -23.83 2.11 -7.89
CA PHE A 43 -22.69 2.86 -8.44
C PHE A 43 -21.35 2.46 -7.82
N ASP A 44 -21.18 1.18 -7.54
CA ASP A 44 -19.90 0.64 -7.08
C ASP A 44 -18.96 0.46 -8.27
N TRP A 45 -17.75 1.01 -8.17
CA TRP A 45 -16.71 0.81 -9.17
C TRP A 45 -15.54 0.04 -8.58
N HIS A 46 -14.91 -0.76 -9.43
CA HIS A 46 -13.75 -1.56 -9.08
C HIS A 46 -12.70 -1.40 -10.18
N ARG A 47 -11.47 -1.11 -9.77
CA ARG A 47 -10.33 -0.98 -10.69
C ARG A 47 -9.28 -2.03 -10.36
N GLN A 48 -8.82 -2.71 -11.39
CA GLN A 48 -7.74 -3.68 -11.29
C GLN A 48 -6.47 -3.10 -11.90
N HIS A 49 -5.38 -3.28 -11.14
CA HIS A 49 -4.04 -2.86 -11.50
C HIS A 49 -3.09 -4.05 -11.39
N VAL A 50 -1.99 -4.02 -12.14
CA VAL A 50 -0.90 -5.00 -12.07
C VAL A 50 0.21 -4.54 -11.13
N GLY A 51 0.43 -3.22 -11.04
CA GLY A 51 1.47 -2.62 -10.22
C GLY A 51 2.78 -2.37 -10.96
N GLU A 52 3.87 -2.30 -10.21
CA GLU A 52 5.19 -1.93 -10.72
C GLU A 52 5.79 -3.07 -11.53
N VAL A 53 5.83 -2.91 -12.86
CA VAL A 53 6.35 -3.92 -13.79
C VAL A 53 7.87 -4.00 -13.67
N VAL A 54 8.36 -5.15 -13.22
CA VAL A 54 9.79 -5.46 -13.11
C VAL A 54 10.31 -6.24 -14.33
N ALA A 55 9.44 -7.04 -14.94
CA ALA A 55 9.75 -7.79 -16.15
C ALA A 55 8.53 -7.86 -17.06
N ALA A 56 8.76 -7.76 -18.36
CA ALA A 56 7.72 -7.98 -19.36
C ALA A 56 8.30 -8.62 -20.61
N GLY A 57 7.45 -9.29 -21.37
CA GLY A 57 7.78 -9.65 -22.74
C GLY A 57 6.56 -9.85 -23.61
N TYR A 58 6.78 -9.63 -24.90
CA TYR A 58 5.72 -9.58 -25.88
C TYR A 58 5.42 -10.97 -26.47
N ALA A 59 4.14 -11.32 -26.49
CA ALA A 59 3.62 -12.55 -27.07
C ALA A 59 2.90 -12.24 -28.40
N PRO A 60 3.55 -12.46 -29.56
CA PRO A 60 3.01 -12.04 -30.86
C PRO A 60 1.70 -12.75 -31.26
N GLY A 61 1.52 -14.02 -30.88
CA GLY A 61 0.37 -14.82 -31.32
C GLY A 61 -1.00 -14.30 -30.84
N ARG A 62 -1.03 -13.52 -29.75
CA ARG A 62 -2.25 -12.86 -29.23
C ARG A 62 -2.08 -11.35 -29.08
N ASP A 63 -0.92 -10.82 -29.45
CA ASP A 63 -0.58 -9.41 -29.35
C ASP A 63 -0.77 -8.85 -27.92
N ARG A 64 -0.11 -9.52 -26.98
CA ARG A 64 -0.17 -9.24 -25.54
C ARG A 64 1.22 -9.09 -24.95
N PHE A 65 1.33 -8.33 -23.87
CA PHE A 65 2.49 -8.34 -22.98
C PHE A 65 2.20 -9.23 -21.79
N TYR A 66 3.04 -10.21 -21.52
CA TYR A 66 3.06 -10.86 -20.23
C TYR A 66 3.96 -10.06 -19.30
N VAL A 67 3.43 -9.67 -18.15
CA VAL A 67 4.10 -8.81 -17.17
C VAL A 67 4.20 -9.52 -15.83
N ALA A 68 5.29 -9.26 -15.12
CA ALA A 68 5.50 -9.61 -13.73
C ALA A 68 5.82 -8.35 -12.94
N THR A 69 5.31 -8.28 -11.71
CA THR A 69 5.39 -7.06 -10.89
C THR A 69 5.99 -7.29 -9.52
N SER A 70 6.48 -6.23 -8.88
CA SER A 70 7.07 -6.28 -7.53
C SER A 70 6.05 -6.70 -6.45
N GLN A 71 4.76 -6.49 -6.71
CA GLN A 71 3.64 -6.94 -5.87
C GLN A 71 3.30 -8.42 -6.04
N SER A 72 4.21 -9.23 -6.61
CA SER A 72 4.01 -10.65 -6.88
C SER A 72 2.78 -10.94 -7.75
N VAL A 73 2.53 -10.08 -8.75
CA VAL A 73 1.45 -10.28 -9.72
C VAL A 73 2.05 -10.68 -11.07
N VAL A 74 1.42 -11.67 -11.70
CA VAL A 74 1.62 -11.95 -13.13
C VAL A 74 0.34 -11.66 -13.89
N ALA A 75 0.46 -11.04 -15.05
CA ALA A 75 -0.70 -10.66 -15.85
C ALA A 75 -0.39 -10.67 -17.35
N ALA A 76 -1.45 -10.69 -18.15
CA ALA A 76 -1.39 -10.39 -19.57
C ALA A 76 -2.11 -9.08 -19.88
N LEU A 77 -1.40 -8.15 -20.50
CA LEU A 77 -1.92 -6.87 -20.96
C LEU A 77 -2.10 -6.89 -22.48
N SER A 78 -3.24 -6.42 -22.96
CA SER A 78 -3.50 -6.21 -24.38
C SER A 78 -2.62 -5.08 -24.93
N ALA A 79 -1.90 -5.31 -26.04
CA ALA A 79 -1.13 -4.24 -26.67
C ALA A 79 -2.03 -3.22 -27.40
N ALA A 80 -3.31 -3.52 -27.63
CA ALA A 80 -4.24 -2.63 -28.32
C ALA A 80 -4.71 -1.45 -27.46
N ASP A 81 -5.07 -1.72 -26.20
CA ASP A 81 -5.75 -0.79 -25.30
C ASP A 81 -5.21 -0.83 -23.86
N GLY A 82 -4.26 -1.72 -23.57
CA GLY A 82 -3.71 -1.91 -22.22
C GLY A 82 -4.67 -2.62 -21.26
N SER A 83 -5.79 -3.18 -21.73
CA SER A 83 -6.71 -3.91 -20.84
C SER A 83 -6.06 -5.18 -20.28
N ILE A 84 -6.43 -5.54 -19.05
CA ILE A 84 -5.97 -6.77 -18.40
C ILE A 84 -6.77 -7.93 -18.99
N ALA A 85 -6.10 -8.80 -19.76
CA ALA A 85 -6.72 -10.00 -20.30
C ALA A 85 -6.88 -11.08 -19.22
N TRP A 86 -5.89 -11.20 -18.33
CA TRP A 86 -5.96 -12.01 -17.11
C TRP A 86 -4.89 -11.55 -16.12
N ARG A 87 -5.09 -11.85 -14.83
CA ARG A 87 -4.22 -11.46 -13.72
C ARG A 87 -4.21 -12.57 -12.67
N ARG A 88 -3.05 -12.87 -12.10
CA ARG A 88 -2.85 -13.80 -10.99
C ARG A 88 -1.97 -13.14 -9.93
N THR A 89 -2.42 -13.17 -8.69
CA THR A 89 -1.67 -12.68 -7.54
C THR A 89 -1.16 -13.87 -6.76
N TYR A 90 0.14 -13.87 -6.52
CA TYR A 90 0.79 -14.82 -5.63
C TYR A 90 0.69 -14.31 -4.18
N THR A 91 0.63 -15.23 -3.23
CA THR A 91 0.51 -14.93 -1.80
C THR A 91 1.87 -14.59 -1.20
N ASP A 92 1.88 -13.92 -0.05
CA ASP A 92 3.12 -13.59 0.66
C ASP A 92 3.92 -14.83 1.09
N ASP A 93 3.26 -15.98 1.26
CA ASP A 93 3.89 -17.29 1.55
C ASP A 93 4.52 -17.97 0.30
N ASP A 94 4.19 -17.50 -0.90
CA ASP A 94 4.66 -18.05 -2.18
C ASP A 94 5.01 -16.90 -3.14
N PRO A 95 5.94 -16.00 -2.76
CA PRO A 95 6.20 -14.79 -3.52
C PRO A 95 6.78 -15.13 -4.89
N LEU A 96 6.45 -14.30 -5.89
CA LEU A 96 6.97 -14.44 -7.24
C LEU A 96 8.47 -14.10 -7.24
N GLY A 97 9.31 -15.05 -7.69
CA GLY A 97 10.76 -14.85 -7.80
C GLY A 97 11.20 -14.40 -9.20
N ALA A 98 10.68 -15.07 -10.24
CA ALA A 98 11.02 -14.75 -11.63
C ALA A 98 9.87 -15.11 -12.56
N ALA A 99 9.78 -14.43 -13.70
CA ALA A 99 8.87 -14.80 -14.78
C ALA A 99 9.52 -14.63 -16.15
N LEU A 100 9.21 -15.57 -17.04
CA LEU A 100 9.75 -15.64 -18.39
C LEU A 100 8.60 -15.88 -19.39
N PRO A 101 8.36 -14.95 -20.32
CA PRO A 101 7.42 -15.17 -21.41
C PRO A 101 8.01 -16.13 -22.45
N ALA A 102 7.30 -17.22 -22.73
CA ALA A 102 7.64 -18.19 -23.76
C ALA A 102 6.77 -17.95 -25.01
N ALA A 103 7.41 -17.81 -26.17
CA ALA A 103 6.73 -17.47 -27.42
C ALA A 103 6.02 -18.66 -28.09
N ARG A 104 6.48 -19.90 -27.86
CA ARG A 104 5.91 -21.12 -28.45
C ARG A 104 5.92 -22.26 -27.42
N PRO A 105 4.77 -22.91 -27.14
CA PRO A 105 3.45 -22.29 -27.23
C PRO A 105 3.42 -21.00 -26.37
N ALA A 106 2.64 -20.00 -26.77
CA ALA A 106 2.49 -18.78 -25.97
C ALA A 106 2.09 -19.13 -24.52
N ALA A 107 2.99 -18.85 -23.59
CA ALA A 107 2.84 -19.16 -22.18
C ALA A 107 3.70 -18.19 -21.34
N LEU A 108 3.32 -18.01 -20.09
CA LEU A 108 4.16 -17.35 -19.10
C LEU A 108 4.65 -18.40 -18.10
N VAL A 109 5.97 -18.62 -18.04
CA VAL A 109 6.57 -19.48 -17.01
C VAL A 109 6.96 -18.60 -15.83
N ALA A 110 6.52 -18.94 -14.63
CA ALA A 110 6.78 -18.20 -13.41
C ALA A 110 7.34 -19.13 -12.34
N ALA A 111 8.40 -18.68 -11.66
CA ALA A 111 8.97 -19.34 -10.51
C ALA A 111 8.60 -18.59 -9.23
N SER A 112 8.18 -19.29 -8.18
CA SER A 112 7.72 -18.70 -6.92
C SER A 112 8.18 -19.50 -5.70
N GLY A 113 8.03 -18.90 -4.51
CA GLY A 113 8.38 -19.55 -3.24
C GLY A 113 9.89 -19.80 -3.12
N GLY A 114 10.71 -18.84 -3.58
CA GLY A 114 12.17 -18.99 -3.63
C GLY A 114 12.67 -20.01 -4.66
N GLY A 115 11.86 -20.29 -5.69
CA GLY A 115 12.19 -21.26 -6.74
C GLY A 115 11.73 -22.68 -6.43
N ARG A 116 10.91 -22.87 -5.39
CA ARG A 116 10.30 -24.15 -5.06
C ARG A 116 9.27 -24.59 -6.10
N TYR A 117 8.45 -23.66 -6.56
CA TYR A 117 7.41 -23.92 -7.55
C TYR A 117 7.74 -23.26 -8.88
N VAL A 118 7.48 -23.98 -9.97
CA VAL A 118 7.51 -23.45 -11.33
C VAL A 118 6.17 -23.75 -11.97
N ARG A 119 5.53 -22.71 -12.50
CA ARG A 119 4.18 -22.78 -13.08
C ARG A 119 4.21 -22.20 -14.48
N ALA A 120 3.52 -22.86 -15.40
CA ALA A 120 3.25 -22.27 -16.71
C ALA A 120 1.78 -21.90 -16.83
N TRP A 121 1.56 -20.66 -17.23
CA TRP A 121 0.24 -20.11 -17.51
C TRP A 121 0.02 -20.09 -19.02
N ASP A 122 -1.15 -20.54 -19.49
CA ASP A 122 -1.53 -20.41 -20.88
C ASP A 122 -1.85 -18.95 -21.25
N ALA A 123 -2.15 -18.73 -22.54
CA ALA A 123 -2.47 -17.40 -23.04
C ALA A 123 -3.74 -16.79 -22.43
N ASN A 124 -4.63 -17.59 -21.82
CA ASN A 124 -5.88 -17.20 -21.18
C ASN A 124 -5.77 -17.14 -19.64
N GLY A 125 -4.58 -17.40 -19.08
CA GLY A 125 -4.35 -17.38 -17.63
C GLY A 125 -4.77 -18.67 -16.91
N GLY A 126 -5.01 -19.75 -17.65
CA GLY A 126 -5.19 -21.10 -17.11
C GLY A 126 -3.84 -21.72 -16.74
N LEU A 127 -3.77 -22.44 -15.62
CA LEU A 127 -2.57 -23.17 -15.22
C LEU A 127 -2.40 -24.39 -16.15
N LYS A 128 -1.34 -24.43 -16.96
CA LYS A 128 -1.03 -25.56 -17.84
C LYS A 128 -0.40 -26.71 -17.08
N TRP A 129 0.59 -26.39 -16.26
CA TRP A 129 1.33 -27.34 -15.45
C TRP A 129 1.98 -26.63 -14.27
N GLU A 130 2.21 -27.39 -13.21
CA GLU A 130 2.99 -27.01 -12.04
C GLU A 130 4.05 -28.08 -11.82
N GLY A 131 5.27 -27.66 -11.48
CA GLY A 131 6.37 -28.53 -11.14
C GLY A 131 7.10 -28.06 -9.89
N LEU A 132 7.59 -29.01 -9.11
CA LEU A 132 8.50 -28.76 -8.00
C LEU A 132 9.92 -28.68 -8.53
N ALA A 133 10.60 -27.58 -8.22
CA ALA A 133 11.95 -27.29 -8.67
C ALA A 133 13.02 -27.42 -7.58
N ALA A 134 12.63 -27.29 -6.31
CA ALA A 134 13.51 -27.50 -5.16
C ALA A 134 12.85 -28.43 -4.13
N PRO A 135 13.63 -29.26 -3.39
CA PRO A 135 13.11 -30.09 -2.32
C PRO A 135 12.55 -29.23 -1.17
N ALA A 136 11.61 -29.78 -0.40
CA ALA A 136 10.93 -29.05 0.69
C ALA A 136 11.86 -28.49 1.78
N ALA A 137 13.09 -29.01 1.89
CA ALA A 137 14.11 -28.60 2.84
C ALA A 137 15.05 -27.48 2.33
N ALA A 138 14.90 -27.01 1.07
CA ALA A 138 15.70 -25.91 0.55
C ALA A 138 15.41 -24.61 1.31
N ALA A 139 16.46 -23.88 1.70
CA ALA A 139 16.34 -22.66 2.49
C ALA A 139 15.45 -21.61 1.78
N ALA A 140 14.44 -21.10 2.48
CA ALA A 140 13.67 -19.95 2.03
C ALA A 140 14.59 -18.72 1.97
N GLY A 141 14.60 -18.01 0.83
CA GLY A 141 15.30 -16.71 0.70
C GLY A 141 16.40 -16.61 -0.37
N GLY A 142 16.63 -17.63 -1.20
CA GLY A 142 17.51 -17.52 -2.39
C GLY A 142 16.78 -16.88 -3.59
N SER A 143 17.51 -16.12 -4.43
CA SER A 143 16.98 -15.62 -5.70
C SER A 143 16.70 -16.79 -6.66
N THR A 144 15.79 -16.61 -7.61
CA THR A 144 15.50 -17.61 -8.65
C THR A 144 15.66 -16.96 -10.02
N ALA A 145 16.27 -17.66 -10.97
CA ALA A 145 16.41 -17.17 -12.34
C ALA A 145 15.85 -18.16 -13.36
N LEU A 146 15.30 -17.61 -14.45
CA LEU A 146 14.73 -18.34 -15.58
C LEU A 146 15.36 -17.86 -16.89
N ALA A 147 15.70 -18.79 -17.78
CA ALA A 147 16.14 -18.48 -19.14
C ALA A 147 15.44 -19.39 -20.16
N ALA A 148 15.18 -18.84 -21.35
CA ALA A 148 14.67 -19.61 -22.47
C ALA A 148 15.80 -20.46 -23.07
N VAL A 149 15.52 -21.72 -23.37
CA VAL A 149 16.46 -22.65 -24.02
C VAL A 149 15.75 -23.42 -25.13
N THR A 150 16.52 -23.99 -26.06
CA THR A 150 15.99 -24.80 -27.16
C THR A 150 16.37 -26.26 -26.94
N LEU A 151 15.39 -27.13 -26.74
CA LEU A 151 15.60 -28.58 -26.63
C LEU A 151 15.33 -29.25 -27.97
N GLN A 152 15.82 -30.49 -28.14
CA GLN A 152 15.55 -31.29 -29.33
C GLN A 152 14.03 -31.47 -29.58
N ASP A 153 13.26 -31.69 -28.51
CA ASP A 153 11.80 -31.86 -28.56
C ASP A 153 11.02 -30.52 -28.55
N GLY A 154 11.72 -29.39 -28.66
CA GLY A 154 11.13 -28.06 -28.77
C GLY A 154 11.55 -27.09 -27.65
N PRO A 155 10.78 -26.01 -27.42
CA PRO A 155 11.18 -24.93 -26.53
C PRO A 155 11.19 -25.36 -25.06
N GLY A 156 12.27 -25.03 -24.36
CA GLY A 156 12.48 -25.33 -22.94
C GLY A 156 12.74 -24.09 -22.10
N VAL A 157 12.78 -24.30 -20.79
CA VAL A 157 13.13 -23.31 -19.79
C VAL A 157 14.19 -23.88 -18.87
N ALA A 158 15.29 -23.15 -18.70
CA ALA A 158 16.30 -23.42 -17.69
C ALA A 158 15.98 -22.61 -16.42
N LEU A 159 16.21 -23.23 -15.27
CA LEU A 159 15.93 -22.68 -13.96
C LEU A 159 17.12 -22.93 -13.05
N VAL A 160 17.48 -21.92 -12.27
CA VAL A 160 18.43 -22.06 -11.16
C VAL A 160 17.79 -21.54 -9.88
N GLY A 161 17.74 -22.38 -8.86
CA GLY A 161 17.13 -22.07 -7.56
C GLY A 161 17.20 -23.25 -6.60
N GLY A 162 17.21 -22.97 -5.29
CA GLY A 162 17.20 -24.02 -4.25
C GLY A 162 18.39 -25.00 -4.32
N GLY A 163 19.54 -24.56 -4.84
CA GLY A 163 20.74 -25.39 -4.99
C GLY A 163 20.72 -26.34 -6.20
N LEU A 164 19.74 -26.23 -7.10
CA LEU A 164 19.62 -27.07 -8.29
C LEU A 164 19.57 -26.23 -9.58
N VAL A 165 20.08 -26.82 -10.66
CA VAL A 165 19.81 -26.38 -12.03
C VAL A 165 18.87 -27.41 -12.67
N GLN A 166 17.78 -26.93 -13.25
CA GLN A 166 16.81 -27.78 -13.95
C GLN A 166 16.52 -27.25 -15.34
N VAL A 167 16.31 -28.17 -16.27
CA VAL A 167 15.80 -27.85 -17.60
C VAL A 167 14.49 -28.58 -17.83
N ARG A 168 13.47 -27.84 -18.26
CA ARG A 168 12.11 -28.36 -18.45
C ARG A 168 11.53 -27.95 -19.79
N GLY A 169 10.72 -28.82 -20.39
CA GLY A 169 9.94 -28.49 -21.59
C GLY A 169 8.80 -27.52 -21.26
N THR A 170 8.63 -26.46 -22.04
CA THR A 170 7.62 -25.40 -21.79
C THR A 170 6.18 -25.86 -21.99
N ALA A 171 5.95 -26.86 -22.86
CA ALA A 171 4.60 -27.31 -23.21
C ALA A 171 3.93 -28.17 -22.12
N LYS A 172 4.66 -29.15 -21.56
CA LYS A 172 4.14 -30.12 -20.58
C LYS A 172 4.78 -30.00 -19.19
N GLY A 173 5.84 -29.19 -19.04
CA GLY A 173 6.60 -29.11 -17.78
C GLY A 173 7.48 -30.32 -17.49
N ALA A 174 7.65 -31.22 -18.48
CA ALA A 174 8.45 -32.42 -18.35
C ALA A 174 9.90 -32.05 -18.04
N LEU A 175 10.47 -32.70 -17.02
CA LEU A 175 11.87 -32.52 -16.64
C LEU A 175 12.76 -33.21 -17.67
N ALA A 176 13.62 -32.43 -18.34
CA ALA A 176 14.64 -32.99 -19.23
C ALA A 176 15.77 -33.59 -18.39
N TRP A 177 16.31 -32.80 -17.45
CA TRP A 177 17.27 -33.23 -16.45
C TRP A 177 17.34 -32.22 -15.28
N SER A 178 17.97 -32.65 -14.19
CA SER A 178 18.27 -31.84 -13.01
C SER A 178 19.68 -32.16 -12.54
N ALA A 179 20.45 -31.15 -12.16
CA ALA A 179 21.80 -31.29 -11.65
C ALA A 179 22.03 -30.38 -10.42
N PRO A 180 23.02 -30.69 -9.56
CA PRO A 180 23.45 -29.76 -8.51
C PRO A 180 23.90 -28.42 -9.10
N GLY A 181 23.52 -27.34 -8.42
CA GLY A 181 23.87 -25.97 -8.78
C GLY A 181 25.37 -25.68 -8.75
N PRO A 182 25.78 -24.44 -9.13
CA PRO A 182 27.18 -24.02 -9.08
C PRO A 182 27.76 -24.03 -7.66
N SER A 183 26.93 -23.74 -6.66
CA SER A 183 27.26 -23.85 -5.24
C SER A 183 26.64 -25.13 -4.66
N SER A 184 27.43 -25.87 -3.88
CA SER A 184 27.04 -27.17 -3.29
C SER A 184 26.03 -27.05 -2.14
N SER A 185 25.83 -25.84 -1.59
CA SER A 185 24.84 -25.53 -0.55
C SER A 185 23.91 -24.40 -0.99
N ALA A 186 22.62 -24.55 -0.72
CA ALA A 186 21.64 -23.47 -0.86
C ALA A 186 21.92 -22.38 0.18
N GLU A 187 22.78 -21.43 -0.16
CA GLU A 187 23.09 -20.28 0.69
C GLU A 187 21.92 -19.29 0.69
N ALA A 188 21.44 -18.95 1.89
CA ALA A 188 20.39 -17.96 2.05
C ALA A 188 20.86 -16.60 1.52
N GLY A 189 20.06 -15.96 0.67
CA GLY A 189 20.40 -14.66 0.07
C GLY A 189 21.31 -14.74 -1.17
N ALA A 190 21.66 -15.93 -1.67
CA ALA A 190 22.40 -16.06 -2.92
C ALA A 190 21.62 -15.49 -4.12
N LEU A 191 22.31 -14.75 -4.99
CA LEU A 191 21.84 -14.35 -6.31
C LEU A 191 22.15 -15.46 -7.30
N ASN A 192 21.11 -15.96 -7.96
CA ASN A 192 21.22 -16.99 -9.00
C ASN A 192 20.94 -16.35 -10.36
N LEU A 193 21.73 -16.71 -11.37
CA LEU A 193 21.59 -16.27 -12.76
C LEU A 193 21.70 -17.47 -13.69
N VAL A 194 20.97 -17.43 -14.81
CA VAL A 194 21.00 -18.49 -15.82
C VAL A 194 20.85 -17.90 -17.21
N ALA A 195 21.59 -18.44 -18.17
CA ALA A 195 21.53 -18.05 -19.57
C ALA A 195 21.77 -19.28 -20.48
N ALA A 196 21.25 -19.23 -21.71
CA ALA A 196 21.67 -20.16 -22.75
C ALA A 196 23.10 -19.80 -23.19
N ALA A 197 23.94 -20.79 -23.46
CA ALA A 197 25.32 -20.60 -23.91
C ALA A 197 25.53 -21.25 -25.30
N PRO A 198 26.14 -20.55 -26.28
CA PRO A 198 26.45 -21.11 -27.59
C PRO A 198 27.69 -22.00 -27.53
N THR A 199 27.68 -23.09 -28.28
CA THR A 199 28.90 -23.82 -28.67
C THR A 199 29.44 -23.26 -29.98
N THR A 200 30.74 -23.36 -30.20
CA THR A 200 31.44 -22.87 -31.41
C THR A 200 30.70 -23.17 -32.73
N SER A 201 30.55 -22.11 -33.54
CA SER A 201 30.12 -21.94 -34.94
C SER A 201 29.08 -22.82 -35.65
N GLU A 202 28.47 -23.86 -35.08
CA GLU A 202 27.47 -24.66 -35.84
C GLU A 202 26.11 -24.90 -35.15
N ALA A 203 25.95 -24.58 -33.85
CA ALA A 203 24.65 -24.63 -33.18
C ALA A 203 24.56 -23.66 -31.99
N PRO A 204 23.84 -22.53 -32.08
CA PRO A 204 23.56 -21.69 -30.93
C PRO A 204 22.58 -22.40 -29.98
N GLY A 205 23.06 -22.74 -28.77
CA GLY A 205 22.20 -23.06 -27.64
C GLY A 205 22.23 -24.49 -27.13
N ASP A 206 23.31 -25.25 -27.30
CA ASP A 206 23.43 -26.62 -26.76
C ASP A 206 23.79 -26.68 -25.26
N ASN A 207 24.15 -25.54 -24.63
CA ASN A 207 24.55 -25.49 -23.23
C ASN A 207 23.76 -24.47 -22.39
N VAL A 208 23.79 -24.66 -21.07
CA VAL A 208 23.22 -23.75 -20.07
C VAL A 208 24.33 -23.30 -19.14
N LEU A 209 24.53 -21.98 -19.04
CA LEU A 209 25.42 -21.37 -18.07
C LEU A 209 24.63 -20.94 -16.84
N ALA A 210 25.07 -21.36 -15.67
CA ALA A 210 24.49 -21.01 -14.38
C ALA A 210 25.56 -20.36 -13.49
N VAL A 211 25.19 -19.28 -12.82
CA VAL A 211 26.06 -18.54 -11.90
C VAL A 211 25.33 -18.34 -10.58
N SER A 212 26.03 -18.52 -9.46
CA SER A 212 25.50 -18.26 -8.12
C SER A 212 26.56 -17.58 -7.25
N PHE A 213 26.19 -16.48 -6.59
CA PHE A 213 27.05 -15.81 -5.61
C PHE A 213 26.21 -15.06 -4.57
N VAL A 214 26.78 -14.82 -3.38
CA VAL A 214 26.14 -14.00 -2.35
C VAL A 214 26.51 -12.53 -2.59
N PRO A 215 25.54 -11.60 -2.73
CA PRO A 215 25.84 -10.18 -2.84
C PRO A 215 26.68 -9.69 -1.64
N GLY A 216 27.78 -8.99 -1.92
CA GLY A 216 28.79 -8.59 -0.94
C GLY A 216 29.96 -9.57 -0.81
N ALA A 217 29.92 -10.74 -1.46
CA ALA A 217 31.05 -11.65 -1.56
C ALA A 217 31.98 -11.28 -2.73
N LYS A 218 33.26 -11.62 -2.58
CA LYS A 218 34.28 -11.54 -3.66
C LYS A 218 34.40 -12.83 -4.47
N SER A 219 33.59 -13.83 -4.15
CA SER A 219 33.64 -15.15 -4.77
C SER A 219 32.24 -15.70 -5.01
N GLY A 220 32.14 -16.60 -5.98
CA GLY A 220 30.91 -17.32 -6.33
C GLY A 220 31.23 -18.61 -7.09
N GLY A 221 30.19 -19.34 -7.47
CA GLY A 221 30.30 -20.53 -8.31
C GLY A 221 29.70 -20.28 -9.69
N ALA A 222 30.32 -20.86 -10.72
CA ALA A 222 29.78 -20.95 -12.06
C ALA A 222 29.83 -22.38 -12.58
N ALA A 223 28.85 -22.76 -13.39
CA ALA A 223 28.74 -24.08 -13.98
C ALA A 223 28.14 -24.02 -15.38
N LEU A 224 28.72 -24.78 -16.31
CA LEU A 224 28.22 -25.01 -17.66
C LEU A 224 27.70 -26.44 -17.77
N PHE A 225 26.47 -26.58 -18.24
CA PHE A 225 25.80 -27.86 -18.43
C PHE A 225 25.45 -28.07 -19.90
N SER A 226 25.59 -29.31 -20.38
CA SER A 226 25.08 -29.69 -21.69
C SER A 226 23.57 -29.93 -21.62
N LEU A 227 22.81 -29.39 -22.58
CA LEU A 227 21.37 -29.62 -22.66
C LEU A 227 21.02 -31.08 -22.94
N SER A 228 21.88 -31.81 -23.65
CA SER A 228 21.66 -33.22 -24.02
C SER A 228 22.28 -34.21 -23.02
N GLY A 229 23.40 -33.85 -22.36
CA GLY A 229 24.11 -34.69 -21.39
C GLY A 229 23.80 -34.42 -19.90
N GLY A 230 23.12 -33.32 -19.58
CA GLY A 230 22.83 -32.95 -18.19
C GLY A 230 24.09 -32.71 -17.37
N GLU A 231 24.32 -33.53 -16.32
CA GLU A 231 25.53 -33.46 -15.49
C GLU A 231 26.75 -34.16 -16.12
N GLU A 232 26.55 -35.13 -17.03
CA GLU A 232 27.66 -35.79 -17.70
C GLU A 232 28.39 -34.79 -18.60
N GLY A 233 29.61 -34.42 -18.20
CA GLY A 233 30.43 -33.41 -18.90
C GLY A 233 30.24 -31.97 -18.39
N ALA A 234 29.54 -31.74 -17.27
CA ALA A 234 29.41 -30.41 -16.70
C ALA A 234 30.76 -29.86 -16.20
N GLN A 235 31.09 -28.65 -16.64
CA GLN A 235 32.29 -27.93 -16.20
C GLN A 235 31.92 -26.95 -15.08
N ARG A 236 32.69 -26.93 -14.00
CA ARG A 236 32.47 -26.07 -12.84
C ARG A 236 33.73 -25.31 -12.50
N TRP A 237 33.60 -24.05 -12.12
CA TRP A 237 34.71 -23.21 -11.72
C TRP A 237 34.30 -22.16 -10.70
N ASP A 238 35.28 -21.71 -9.92
CA ASP A 238 35.11 -20.62 -8.96
C ASP A 238 35.22 -19.27 -9.69
N LEU A 239 34.28 -18.38 -9.38
CA LEU A 239 34.33 -16.98 -9.76
C LEU A 239 35.10 -16.21 -8.68
N ARG A 240 36.06 -15.39 -9.10
CA ARG A 240 36.78 -14.46 -8.21
C ARG A 240 36.66 -13.06 -8.74
N SER A 241 36.30 -12.13 -7.86
CA SER A 241 36.16 -10.71 -8.19
C SER A 241 37.10 -9.87 -7.31
N PRO A 242 37.83 -8.90 -7.88
CA PRO A 242 38.61 -7.93 -7.12
C PRO A 242 37.77 -7.15 -6.10
N GLU A 243 36.55 -6.80 -6.50
CA GLU A 243 35.55 -6.06 -5.71
C GLU A 243 34.42 -6.97 -5.24
N PRO A 244 33.80 -6.73 -4.07
CA PRO A 244 32.57 -7.42 -3.67
C PRO A 244 31.47 -7.20 -4.72
N LEU A 245 30.77 -8.25 -5.15
CA LEU A 245 29.74 -8.16 -6.18
C LEU A 245 28.39 -7.72 -5.61
N GLY A 246 27.69 -6.83 -6.32
CA GLY A 246 26.37 -6.34 -5.94
C GLY A 246 25.21 -7.21 -6.44
N ARG A 247 23.98 -6.74 -6.23
CA ARG A 247 22.76 -7.43 -6.70
C ARG A 247 22.47 -7.22 -8.18
N ALA A 248 22.99 -6.13 -8.75
CA ALA A 248 22.80 -5.79 -10.15
C ALA A 248 23.78 -6.59 -11.00
N ALA A 249 23.30 -7.72 -11.53
CA ALA A 249 24.09 -8.58 -12.38
C ALA A 249 23.23 -9.19 -13.49
N LEU A 250 23.90 -9.50 -14.60
CA LEU A 250 23.33 -10.03 -15.82
C LEU A 250 24.26 -11.11 -16.35
N LEU A 251 23.67 -12.24 -16.72
CA LEU A 251 24.36 -13.30 -17.42
C LEU A 251 23.92 -13.30 -18.89
N THR A 252 24.89 -13.22 -19.80
CA THR A 252 24.66 -13.30 -21.24
C THR A 252 25.19 -14.63 -21.79
N GLN A 253 25.03 -14.82 -23.10
CA GLN A 253 25.61 -15.92 -23.84
C GLN A 253 27.15 -15.92 -23.85
N ALA A 254 27.78 -14.76 -23.61
CA ALA A 254 29.22 -14.59 -23.75
C ALA A 254 29.94 -14.18 -22.46
N GLY A 255 29.22 -14.00 -21.34
CA GLY A 255 29.86 -13.61 -20.09
C GLY A 255 28.90 -13.19 -18.97
N LEU A 256 29.50 -12.98 -17.80
CA LEU A 256 28.85 -12.40 -16.62
C LEU A 256 29.19 -10.91 -16.56
N PHE A 257 28.19 -10.07 -16.29
CA PHE A 257 28.33 -8.64 -16.05
C PHE A 257 27.67 -8.30 -14.71
N ALA A 258 28.34 -7.56 -13.85
CA ALA A 258 27.84 -7.22 -12.52
C ALA A 258 28.35 -5.84 -12.07
N ALA A 259 27.58 -5.13 -11.27
CA ALA A 259 28.08 -3.97 -10.54
C ALA A 259 28.72 -4.41 -9.21
N SER A 260 29.70 -3.67 -8.71
CA SER A 260 30.22 -3.88 -7.36
C SER A 260 29.14 -3.58 -6.30
N ALA A 261 29.25 -4.17 -5.12
CA ALA A 261 28.31 -3.97 -4.01
C ALA A 261 28.31 -2.51 -3.50
N SER A 262 29.42 -1.81 -3.67
CA SER A 262 29.54 -0.38 -3.40
C SER A 262 28.88 0.50 -4.47
N GLY A 263 28.51 -0.05 -5.63
CA GLY A 263 28.05 0.71 -6.80
C GLY A 263 29.17 1.49 -7.50
N ALA A 264 30.44 1.24 -7.15
CA ALA A 264 31.58 2.01 -7.63
C ALA A 264 32.21 1.46 -8.92
N ALA A 265 32.06 0.18 -9.25
CA ALA A 265 32.71 -0.43 -10.41
C ALA A 265 31.78 -1.35 -11.22
N ALA A 266 32.04 -1.46 -12.52
CA ALA A 266 31.52 -2.51 -13.39
C ALA A 266 32.50 -3.67 -13.42
N CYS A 267 32.04 -4.88 -13.13
CA CYS A 267 32.82 -6.10 -13.16
C CYS A 267 32.27 -7.05 -14.23
N ALA A 268 33.14 -7.70 -14.99
CA ALA A 268 32.72 -8.67 -15.98
C ALA A 268 33.75 -9.77 -16.20
N ALA A 269 33.27 -10.92 -16.67
CA ALA A 269 34.09 -12.03 -17.11
C ALA A 269 33.56 -12.54 -18.44
N ALA A 270 34.46 -12.72 -19.41
CA ALA A 270 34.14 -13.48 -20.62
C ALA A 270 33.88 -14.94 -20.23
N ALA A 271 32.89 -15.55 -20.87
CA ALA A 271 32.68 -16.98 -20.79
C ALA A 271 33.67 -17.68 -21.74
N ASP A 272 34.91 -17.85 -21.28
CA ASP A 272 35.88 -18.73 -21.93
C ASP A 272 35.69 -20.14 -21.37
N TYR A 273 34.86 -20.93 -22.06
CA TYR A 273 34.38 -22.25 -21.62
C TYR A 273 35.49 -23.32 -21.57
N ASP A 274 36.73 -22.98 -21.89
CA ASP A 274 37.88 -23.89 -21.84
C ASP A 274 38.84 -23.62 -20.66
N ALA A 275 38.73 -22.47 -19.97
CA ALA A 275 39.67 -22.04 -18.95
C ALA A 275 39.20 -22.38 -17.52
N ALA A 276 40.07 -23.04 -16.73
CA ALA A 276 39.85 -23.36 -15.32
C ALA A 276 39.90 -22.09 -14.44
N GLY A 277 38.81 -21.34 -14.42
CA GLY A 277 38.60 -20.14 -13.59
C GLY A 277 38.33 -18.89 -14.43
N ALA A 278 37.30 -18.14 -14.03
CA ALA A 278 36.97 -16.84 -14.61
C ALA A 278 37.16 -15.76 -13.54
N ASP A 279 38.35 -15.16 -13.53
CA ASP A 279 38.59 -13.96 -12.73
C ASP A 279 37.87 -12.78 -13.41
N LEU A 280 37.04 -12.05 -12.66
CA LEU A 280 36.35 -10.88 -13.17
C LEU A 280 37.33 -9.71 -13.26
N ASP A 281 37.31 -9.02 -14.39
CA ASP A 281 37.93 -7.71 -14.52
C ASP A 281 36.94 -6.65 -14.01
N CYS A 282 37.41 -5.64 -13.28
CA CYS A 282 36.57 -4.59 -12.71
C CYS A 282 37.10 -3.21 -13.09
N LEU A 283 36.20 -2.37 -13.60
CA LEU A 283 36.49 -1.02 -14.06
C LEU A 283 35.68 0.00 -13.27
N ASP A 284 36.39 0.95 -12.65
CA ASP A 284 35.80 1.98 -11.78
C ASP A 284 34.91 2.95 -12.57
N PHE A 285 33.67 3.15 -12.12
CA PHE A 285 32.75 4.10 -12.71
C PHE A 285 33.22 5.54 -12.57
N ALA A 286 33.97 5.91 -11.53
CA ALA A 286 34.53 7.25 -11.41
C ALA A 286 35.48 7.55 -12.58
N ALA A 287 36.33 6.58 -12.95
CA ALA A 287 37.20 6.69 -14.12
C ALA A 287 36.42 6.67 -15.45
N LEU A 288 35.31 5.95 -15.50
CA LEU A 288 34.47 5.80 -16.69
C LEU A 288 33.40 6.87 -16.89
N ALA A 289 33.02 7.62 -15.86
CA ALA A 289 31.85 8.49 -15.90
C ALA A 289 32.15 9.94 -15.52
N GLY A 290 33.32 10.22 -14.93
CA GLY A 290 33.66 11.58 -14.48
C GLY A 290 32.80 12.06 -13.31
N CYS A 291 32.36 11.15 -12.44
CA CYS A 291 31.70 11.50 -11.17
C CYS A 291 32.76 12.07 -10.20
N ASP A 292 32.98 13.39 -10.19
CA ASP A 292 33.81 14.05 -9.19
C ASP A 292 33.16 13.93 -7.80
N GLY A 293 33.63 12.98 -6.98
CA GLY A 293 33.10 12.72 -5.62
C GLY A 293 32.40 11.37 -5.41
N GLY A 294 32.42 10.49 -6.43
CA GLY A 294 31.84 9.14 -6.37
C GLY A 294 30.40 9.08 -6.90
N CYS A 295 30.07 8.02 -7.65
CA CYS A 295 28.71 7.80 -8.11
C CYS A 295 27.92 7.08 -6.99
N GLY A 296 26.93 7.74 -6.39
CA GLY A 296 26.10 7.17 -5.32
C GLY A 296 24.73 6.71 -5.85
N GLY A 297 24.28 5.52 -5.43
CA GLY A 297 22.94 4.99 -5.73
C GLY A 297 22.93 3.55 -6.25
N GLU A 298 21.75 3.00 -6.50
CA GLU A 298 21.59 1.63 -7.02
C GLU A 298 21.88 1.60 -8.52
N VAL A 299 22.95 0.90 -8.91
CA VAL A 299 23.33 0.67 -10.31
C VAL A 299 22.43 -0.42 -10.89
N ALA A 300 21.96 -0.27 -12.13
CA ALA A 300 21.26 -1.32 -12.85
C ALA A 300 22.07 -1.82 -14.05
N VAL A 301 21.94 -3.11 -14.38
CA VAL A 301 22.61 -3.75 -15.53
C VAL A 301 21.56 -4.31 -16.48
N ALA A 302 21.65 -3.97 -17.77
CA ALA A 302 20.76 -4.43 -18.83
C ALA A 302 21.56 -5.01 -20.02
N SER A 303 20.93 -5.93 -20.78
CA SER A 303 21.63 -6.75 -21.79
C SER A 303 21.85 -6.07 -23.15
N ALA A 304 22.48 -6.78 -24.09
CA ALA A 304 23.92 -6.71 -24.28
C ALA A 304 24.32 -7.30 -25.66
N GLY A 305 24.73 -6.46 -26.63
CA GLY A 305 25.46 -6.86 -27.86
C GLY A 305 24.81 -7.93 -28.78
N GLY A 306 24.88 -7.78 -30.10
CA GLY A 306 24.51 -8.90 -31.01
C GLY A 306 25.35 -10.17 -30.80
N ASP A 307 26.51 -10.04 -30.17
CA ASP A 307 27.48 -11.08 -29.83
C ASP A 307 27.45 -11.50 -28.34
N GLY A 308 26.58 -10.88 -27.53
CA GLY A 308 26.50 -11.13 -26.08
C GLY A 308 27.65 -10.54 -25.25
N ARG A 309 28.62 -9.84 -25.86
CA ARG A 309 29.83 -9.34 -25.17
C ARG A 309 29.68 -7.93 -24.58
N GLY A 310 28.57 -7.26 -24.84
CA GLY A 310 28.21 -5.94 -24.29
C GLY A 310 27.52 -6.00 -22.94
N ALA A 311 27.35 -4.87 -22.26
CA ALA A 311 26.31 -4.64 -21.26
C ALA A 311 26.08 -3.14 -21.09
N PHE A 312 24.83 -2.75 -20.84
CA PHE A 312 24.51 -1.39 -20.45
C PHE A 312 24.45 -1.28 -18.92
N TYR A 313 25.15 -0.31 -18.37
CA TYR A 313 25.09 0.06 -16.97
C TYR A 313 24.36 1.39 -16.84
N THR A 314 23.28 1.43 -16.08
CA THR A 314 22.64 2.67 -15.66
C THR A 314 23.22 3.06 -14.30
N VAL A 315 23.97 4.16 -14.27
CA VAL A 315 24.67 4.65 -13.09
C VAL A 315 24.06 6.00 -12.69
N PRO A 316 23.47 6.10 -11.48
CA PRO A 316 22.92 7.36 -10.99
C PRO A 316 23.94 8.51 -11.03
N GLY A 317 23.53 9.69 -11.52
CA GLY A 317 24.40 10.85 -11.70
C GLY A 317 25.31 10.83 -12.94
N ALA A 318 25.69 9.64 -13.42
CA ALA A 318 26.57 9.45 -14.58
C ALA A 318 25.81 9.24 -15.91
N GLY A 319 24.62 8.63 -15.85
CA GLY A 319 23.82 8.25 -17.01
C GLY A 319 23.99 6.78 -17.39
N VAL A 320 23.90 6.47 -18.69
CA VAL A 320 24.04 5.10 -19.20
C VAL A 320 25.41 4.90 -19.84
N LEU A 321 26.06 3.78 -19.54
CA LEU A 321 27.36 3.38 -20.10
C LEU A 321 27.22 2.05 -20.85
N LEU A 322 27.71 1.98 -22.09
CA LEU A 322 27.85 0.73 -22.83
C LEU A 322 29.27 0.19 -22.66
N VAL A 323 29.39 -1.02 -22.10
CA VAL A 323 30.67 -1.65 -21.77
C VAL A 323 30.82 -2.97 -22.53
N SER A 324 31.94 -3.08 -23.25
CA SER A 324 32.56 -4.19 -23.98
C SER A 324 33.34 -5.19 -23.11
N VAL A 325 33.28 -6.51 -23.32
CA VAL A 325 34.41 -7.41 -23.03
C VAL A 325 35.11 -7.78 -24.34
N ALA A 326 36.37 -7.37 -24.49
CA ALA A 326 37.20 -7.69 -25.64
C ALA A 326 38.60 -8.12 -25.18
N ASP A 327 39.11 -9.22 -25.74
CA ASP A 327 40.42 -9.80 -25.40
C ASP A 327 40.62 -10.05 -23.89
N GLY A 328 39.55 -10.41 -23.18
CA GLY A 328 39.57 -10.67 -21.74
C GLY A 328 39.58 -9.43 -20.84
N ALA A 329 39.50 -8.22 -21.40
CA ALA A 329 39.48 -6.97 -20.64
C ALA A 329 38.18 -6.18 -20.86
N LEU A 330 37.75 -5.46 -19.82
CA LEU A 330 36.62 -4.54 -19.88
C LEU A 330 36.99 -3.25 -20.60
N ARG A 331 36.16 -2.82 -21.56
CA ARG A 331 36.33 -1.55 -22.29
C ARG A 331 35.02 -0.78 -22.38
N LEU A 332 35.08 0.51 -22.12
CA LEU A 332 33.96 1.40 -22.41
C LEU A 332 33.82 1.62 -23.91
N VAL A 333 32.63 1.35 -24.45
CA VAL A 333 32.29 1.57 -25.87
C VAL A 333 31.73 2.97 -26.08
N GLN A 334 30.71 3.35 -25.30
CA GLN A 334 29.99 4.62 -25.47
C GLN A 334 29.39 5.11 -24.15
N ARG A 335 29.35 6.44 -23.96
CA ARG A 335 28.68 7.11 -22.83
C ARG A 335 27.41 7.82 -23.31
N PHE A 336 26.37 7.78 -22.49
CA PHE A 336 25.13 8.54 -22.67
C PHE A 336 24.84 9.36 -21.40
N PRO A 337 25.44 10.55 -21.27
CA PRO A 337 25.29 11.38 -20.08
C PRO A 337 23.83 11.76 -19.84
N GLY A 338 23.38 11.68 -18.59
CA GLY A 338 22.01 12.00 -18.19
C GLY A 338 20.93 11.01 -18.64
N ALA A 339 21.31 9.92 -19.33
CA ALA A 339 20.37 8.86 -19.66
C ALA A 339 19.90 8.08 -18.42
N THR A 340 18.61 7.76 -18.37
CA THR A 340 17.92 7.22 -17.20
C THR A 340 17.62 5.73 -17.32
N ALA A 341 17.49 5.19 -18.54
CA ALA A 341 17.21 3.78 -18.77
C ALA A 341 17.61 3.30 -20.17
N VAL A 342 17.57 1.98 -20.36
CA VAL A 342 17.76 1.29 -21.64
C VAL A 342 16.65 0.24 -21.82
N SER A 343 16.19 0.03 -23.05
CA SER A 343 15.25 -1.05 -23.37
C SER A 343 15.92 -2.42 -23.36
N GLN A 344 15.11 -3.49 -23.25
CA GLN A 344 15.57 -4.82 -23.67
C GLN A 344 16.00 -4.78 -25.16
N PRO A 345 17.06 -5.51 -25.55
CA PRO A 345 17.55 -5.48 -26.92
C PRO A 345 16.53 -6.10 -27.89
N PHE A 346 16.57 -5.64 -29.13
CA PHE A 346 15.76 -6.19 -30.22
C PHE A 346 16.55 -6.23 -31.52
N VAL A 347 16.20 -7.18 -32.38
CA VAL A 347 16.88 -7.35 -33.67
C VAL A 347 16.14 -6.59 -34.76
N ASN A 348 16.87 -5.89 -35.62
CA ASN A 348 16.30 -5.22 -36.79
C ASN A 348 16.14 -6.18 -37.99
N ALA A 349 15.56 -5.70 -39.09
CA ALA A 349 15.43 -6.51 -40.31
C ALA A 349 16.78 -6.92 -40.92
N ALA A 350 17.84 -6.17 -40.66
CA ALA A 350 19.21 -6.44 -41.10
C ALA A 350 20.00 -7.39 -40.18
N GLY A 351 19.38 -7.91 -39.11
CA GLY A 351 20.05 -8.81 -38.15
C GLY A 351 20.91 -8.11 -37.10
N ALA A 352 21.02 -6.78 -37.11
CA ALA A 352 21.73 -6.03 -36.06
C ALA A 352 20.89 -5.96 -34.79
N THR A 353 21.57 -6.08 -33.64
CA THR A 353 20.94 -6.01 -32.32
C THR A 353 21.01 -4.58 -31.80
N LEU A 354 19.84 -3.97 -31.61
CA LEU A 354 19.67 -2.58 -31.22
C LEU A 354 19.06 -2.47 -29.81
N ALA A 355 19.28 -1.34 -29.15
CA ALA A 355 18.61 -0.97 -27.91
C ALA A 355 18.24 0.51 -27.91
N ALA A 356 17.11 0.86 -27.28
CA ALA A 356 16.70 2.25 -27.10
C ALA A 356 17.25 2.78 -25.77
N VAL A 357 18.03 3.86 -25.83
CA VAL A 357 18.55 4.59 -24.67
C VAL A 357 17.67 5.81 -24.41
N PHE A 358 17.21 5.97 -23.18
CA PHE A 358 16.30 7.04 -22.77
C PHE A 358 17.07 8.11 -22.00
N GLY A 359 17.02 9.36 -22.47
CA GLY A 359 17.69 10.50 -21.83
C GLY A 359 16.98 10.99 -20.56
N ALA A 360 17.43 12.16 -20.07
CA ALA A 360 16.78 12.84 -18.96
C ALA A 360 15.40 13.37 -19.38
N PRO A 361 14.38 13.30 -18.50
CA PRO A 361 13.06 13.79 -18.82
C PRO A 361 13.04 15.33 -18.92
N THR A 362 12.32 15.84 -19.93
CA THR A 362 12.12 17.28 -20.16
C THR A 362 10.62 17.60 -20.27
N ASP A 363 10.25 18.88 -20.26
CA ASP A 363 8.86 19.30 -20.47
C ASP A 363 8.30 18.88 -21.84
N ALA A 364 9.17 18.71 -22.84
CA ALA A 364 8.79 18.25 -24.18
C ALA A 364 8.66 16.72 -24.30
N GLY A 365 9.09 15.97 -23.28
CA GLY A 365 9.17 14.51 -23.29
C GLY A 365 10.57 13.97 -22.98
N VAL A 366 10.79 12.70 -23.27
CA VAL A 366 12.05 11.98 -23.01
C VAL A 366 12.77 11.76 -24.33
N PRO A 367 14.00 12.26 -24.52
CA PRO A 367 14.76 11.98 -25.73
C PRO A 367 15.13 10.50 -25.76
N VAL A 368 14.95 9.86 -26.92
CA VAL A 368 15.24 8.45 -27.15
C VAL A 368 16.26 8.34 -28.27
N THR A 369 17.29 7.54 -28.06
CA THR A 369 18.31 7.24 -29.06
C THR A 369 18.42 5.74 -29.20
N VAL A 370 18.10 5.21 -30.38
CA VAL A 370 18.31 3.79 -30.70
C VAL A 370 19.74 3.61 -31.15
N VAL A 371 20.46 2.72 -30.48
CA VAL A 371 21.88 2.47 -30.72
C VAL A 371 22.13 1.02 -31.07
N ASP A 372 23.13 0.80 -31.90
CA ASP A 372 23.70 -0.51 -32.13
C ASP A 372 24.45 -0.97 -30.87
N THR A 373 24.11 -2.16 -30.38
CA THR A 373 24.60 -2.65 -29.09
C THR A 373 26.05 -3.12 -29.11
N ALA A 374 26.65 -3.32 -30.28
CA ALA A 374 28.04 -3.72 -30.43
C ALA A 374 28.97 -2.50 -30.59
N SER A 375 28.58 -1.54 -31.44
CA SER A 375 29.38 -0.36 -31.76
C SER A 375 29.02 0.89 -30.95
N GLY A 376 27.84 0.94 -30.34
CA GLY A 376 27.30 2.14 -29.70
C GLY A 376 26.83 3.22 -30.70
N ALA A 377 26.88 2.95 -32.01
CA ALA A 377 26.50 3.91 -33.04
C ALA A 377 24.99 4.19 -33.01
N SER A 378 24.60 5.46 -33.11
CA SER A 378 23.20 5.86 -33.19
C SER A 378 22.58 5.48 -34.54
N ALA A 379 21.51 4.69 -34.50
CA ALA A 379 20.71 4.32 -35.65
C ALA A 379 19.52 5.27 -35.86
N ALA A 380 18.94 5.81 -34.79
CA ALA A 380 17.85 6.77 -34.84
C ALA A 380 17.67 7.53 -33.54
N SER A 381 17.01 8.70 -33.60
CA SER A 381 16.64 9.45 -32.41
C SER A 381 15.30 10.17 -32.60
N TRP A 382 14.53 10.26 -31.53
CA TRP A 382 13.27 11.00 -31.46
C TRP A 382 12.99 11.42 -30.02
N THR A 383 11.94 12.21 -29.80
CA THR A 383 11.45 12.51 -28.45
C THR A 383 10.20 11.69 -28.17
N LEU A 384 10.25 10.83 -27.15
CA LEU A 384 9.10 10.13 -26.63
C LEU A 384 8.21 11.12 -25.87
N ALA A 385 6.97 11.28 -26.32
CA ALA A 385 6.00 12.09 -25.61
C ALA A 385 5.81 11.57 -24.18
N ALA A 386 5.81 12.48 -23.20
CA ALA A 386 5.45 12.15 -21.84
C ALA A 386 4.02 11.56 -21.79
N PRO A 387 3.68 10.75 -20.78
CA PRO A 387 2.33 10.21 -20.65
C PRO A 387 1.32 11.36 -20.57
N SER A 388 0.46 11.50 -21.58
CA SER A 388 -0.60 12.50 -21.57
C SER A 388 -1.69 12.02 -20.62
N ALA A 389 -1.80 12.70 -19.48
CA ALA A 389 -2.90 12.48 -18.55
C ALA A 389 -4.12 13.31 -18.98
N PRO A 390 -5.35 12.78 -18.86
CA PRO A 390 -6.58 13.56 -19.10
C PRO A 390 -6.87 14.59 -17.99
N HIS A 391 -5.96 14.73 -17.02
CA HIS A 391 -6.09 15.57 -15.85
C HIS A 391 -4.78 16.33 -15.60
N PRO A 392 -4.81 17.43 -14.81
CA PRO A 392 -3.60 18.12 -14.39
C PRO A 392 -2.62 17.19 -13.67
N VAL A 393 -1.33 17.33 -13.99
CA VAL A 393 -0.23 16.64 -13.32
C VAL A 393 0.81 17.67 -12.90
N HIS A 394 1.09 17.76 -11.61
CA HIS A 394 2.07 18.68 -11.04
C HIS A 394 3.35 17.94 -10.65
N GLY A 395 4.45 18.68 -10.53
CA GLY A 395 5.76 18.14 -10.18
C GLY A 395 6.60 17.71 -11.39
N PRO A 396 7.84 17.23 -11.15
CA PRO A 396 8.80 16.95 -12.21
C PRO A 396 8.31 15.86 -13.18
N PRO A 397 8.77 15.89 -14.45
CA PRO A 397 8.43 14.85 -15.42
C PRO A 397 9.04 13.51 -15.01
N ALA A 398 8.29 12.42 -15.21
CA ALA A 398 8.74 11.08 -14.87
C ALA A 398 9.85 10.60 -15.83
N ALA A 399 10.88 9.96 -15.30
CA ALA A 399 11.91 9.31 -16.08
C ALA A 399 11.44 7.94 -16.58
N VAL A 400 12.08 7.40 -17.61
CA VAL A 400 11.87 6.00 -18.01
C VAL A 400 12.76 5.14 -17.12
N ARG A 401 12.20 4.03 -16.60
CA ARG A 401 12.94 3.06 -15.78
C ARG A 401 13.29 1.79 -16.57
N ALA A 402 12.37 1.34 -17.41
CA ALA A 402 12.59 0.18 -18.28
C ALA A 402 11.71 0.29 -19.53
N ALA A 403 12.11 -0.38 -20.61
CA ALA A 403 11.28 -0.53 -21.79
C ALA A 403 11.41 -1.91 -22.43
N PHE A 404 10.30 -2.43 -22.93
CA PHE A 404 10.21 -3.78 -23.49
C PHE A 404 9.70 -3.72 -24.94
N PRO A 405 10.45 -4.23 -25.91
CA PRO A 405 10.06 -4.16 -27.32
C PRO A 405 8.93 -5.13 -27.66
N ALA A 406 8.05 -4.69 -28.55
CA ALA A 406 7.02 -5.52 -29.19
C ALA A 406 7.44 -5.95 -30.60
N ALA A 407 6.87 -7.05 -31.09
CA ALA A 407 7.00 -7.43 -32.49
C ALA A 407 6.11 -6.52 -33.36
N PRO A 408 6.44 -6.33 -34.65
CA PRO A 408 5.61 -5.56 -35.57
C PRO A 408 4.28 -6.31 -35.79
N ARG A 409 3.15 -5.60 -35.89
CA ARG A 409 1.87 -6.21 -36.25
C ARG A 409 1.80 -6.39 -37.77
N GLY A 410 1.53 -7.60 -38.24
CA GLY A 410 1.21 -7.88 -39.66
C GLY A 410 1.96 -9.10 -40.22
N ALA A 411 1.22 -10.14 -40.59
CA ALA A 411 1.73 -11.33 -41.29
C ALA A 411 1.61 -11.18 -42.83
N GLY A 412 1.64 -9.95 -43.36
CA GLY A 412 1.38 -9.68 -44.78
C GLY A 412 2.12 -8.49 -45.38
N ASP A 413 2.72 -7.63 -44.55
CA ASP A 413 3.67 -6.65 -45.06
C ASP A 413 5.04 -7.33 -45.12
N ALA A 414 5.70 -7.22 -46.28
CA ALA A 414 7.07 -7.68 -46.47
C ALA A 414 7.97 -7.26 -45.28
N PRO A 415 9.05 -8.00 -44.96
CA PRO A 415 9.89 -7.79 -43.78
C PRO A 415 10.67 -6.44 -43.70
N GLY A 416 10.12 -5.31 -44.17
CA GLY A 416 10.81 -4.03 -44.26
C GLY A 416 9.95 -2.75 -44.22
N ALA A 417 8.78 -2.70 -43.59
CA ALA A 417 7.94 -1.48 -43.64
C ALA A 417 7.91 -0.58 -42.37
N LEU A 418 8.48 -1.02 -41.24
CA LEU A 418 8.76 -0.14 -40.09
C LEU A 418 10.26 0.00 -39.98
N ASP A 419 10.77 1.23 -40.06
CA ASP A 419 12.16 1.51 -39.72
C ASP A 419 12.46 0.88 -38.37
N ALA A 420 13.57 0.15 -38.25
CA ALA A 420 13.98 -0.47 -37.00
C ALA A 420 14.09 0.52 -35.82
N ALA A 421 14.21 1.81 -36.16
CA ALA A 421 14.08 2.98 -35.30
C ALA A 421 12.74 3.13 -34.57
N ALA A 422 11.63 2.64 -35.14
CA ALA A 422 10.26 2.89 -34.67
C ALA A 422 9.60 1.66 -34.02
N ARG A 423 10.40 0.73 -33.49
CA ARG A 423 9.89 -0.46 -32.77
C ARG A 423 8.92 -0.03 -31.67
N PRO A 424 7.71 -0.63 -31.59
CA PRO A 424 6.79 -0.36 -30.50
C PRO A 424 7.40 -0.78 -29.17
N LEU A 425 7.30 0.08 -28.15
CA LEU A 425 7.89 -0.15 -26.82
C LEU A 425 6.79 -0.06 -25.77
N LEU A 426 6.74 -1.06 -24.90
CA LEU A 426 6.09 -0.94 -23.60
C LEU A 426 7.05 -0.23 -22.66
N VAL A 427 6.71 0.98 -22.25
CA VAL A 427 7.56 1.87 -21.44
C VAL A 427 7.06 1.87 -20.00
N VAL A 428 7.95 1.54 -19.07
CA VAL A 428 7.74 1.61 -17.62
C VAL A 428 8.37 2.89 -17.09
N TRP A 429 7.56 3.72 -16.45
CA TRP A 429 7.97 5.03 -15.95
C TRP A 429 8.39 4.95 -14.48
N SER A 430 9.20 5.91 -14.04
CA SER A 430 9.71 6.00 -12.66
C SER A 430 8.61 6.23 -11.63
N ASP A 431 7.47 6.82 -12.03
CA ASP A 431 6.29 7.03 -11.19
C ASP A 431 5.29 5.86 -11.25
N HIS A 432 5.73 4.70 -11.76
CA HIS A 432 4.94 3.49 -11.97
C HIS A 432 3.80 3.65 -12.98
N ALA A 433 3.79 4.70 -13.80
CA ALA A 433 2.94 4.69 -15.00
C ALA A 433 3.45 3.63 -16.00
N LEU A 434 2.56 3.17 -16.87
CA LEU A 434 2.87 2.27 -17.97
C LEU A 434 2.32 2.88 -19.26
N SER A 435 3.11 2.95 -20.33
CA SER A 435 2.62 3.41 -21.62
C SER A 435 3.08 2.49 -22.75
N PHE A 436 2.30 2.46 -23.83
CA PHE A 436 2.70 1.75 -25.04
C PHE A 436 2.92 2.75 -26.17
N ALA A 437 4.18 2.93 -26.55
CA ALA A 437 4.60 3.94 -27.51
C ALA A 437 4.99 3.34 -28.87
N ARG A 438 4.80 4.11 -29.94
CA ARG A 438 5.15 3.73 -31.32
C ARG A 438 5.97 4.85 -31.96
N GLY A 439 7.28 4.82 -31.71
CA GLY A 439 8.20 5.86 -32.18
C GLY A 439 7.83 7.26 -31.63
N PRO A 440 7.83 8.31 -32.46
CA PRO A 440 7.57 9.70 -32.02
C PRO A 440 6.09 10.02 -31.80
N ALA A 441 5.17 9.13 -32.16
CA ALA A 441 3.74 9.37 -31.96
C ALA A 441 3.39 9.37 -30.47
N PRO A 442 2.31 10.06 -30.06
CA PRO A 442 1.76 9.94 -28.72
C PRO A 442 1.53 8.46 -28.35
N PRO A 443 1.69 8.09 -27.06
CA PRO A 443 1.46 6.71 -26.64
C PRO A 443 0.03 6.27 -26.98
N VAL A 444 -0.10 5.02 -27.47
CA VAL A 444 -1.38 4.39 -27.83
C VAL A 444 -2.31 4.37 -26.63
N TRP A 445 -1.75 4.07 -25.46
CA TRP A 445 -2.44 4.10 -24.18
C TRP A 445 -1.44 4.38 -23.07
N VAL A 446 -1.98 4.89 -21.95
CA VAL A 446 -1.27 5.13 -20.69
C VAL A 446 -2.11 4.51 -19.58
N ARG A 447 -1.45 3.86 -18.63
CA ARG A 447 -2.05 3.27 -17.43
C ARG A 447 -1.35 3.77 -16.18
N GLU A 448 -2.14 4.09 -15.18
CA GLU A 448 -1.66 4.52 -13.87
C GLU A 448 -1.54 3.29 -12.95
N GLU A 449 -0.37 2.64 -12.92
CA GLU A 449 -0.15 1.45 -12.08
C GLU A 449 0.34 1.79 -10.67
N ALA A 450 0.67 3.05 -10.39
CA ALA A 450 0.99 3.52 -9.03
C ALA A 450 -0.15 3.23 -8.03
N LEU A 451 -1.40 3.25 -8.50
CA LEU A 451 -2.60 2.93 -7.71
C LEU A 451 -2.65 1.49 -7.18
N ALA A 452 -1.79 0.58 -7.68
CA ALA A 452 -1.66 -0.76 -7.11
C ALA A 452 -0.96 -0.78 -5.75
N SER A 453 -0.30 0.32 -5.36
CA SER A 453 0.59 0.42 -4.20
C SER A 453 0.25 1.61 -3.30
N ILE A 454 -1.03 1.74 -2.95
CA ILE A 454 -1.51 2.82 -2.07
C ILE A 454 -0.99 2.59 -0.64
N GLN A 455 -0.31 3.60 -0.09
CA GLN A 455 0.22 3.59 1.29
C GLN A 455 -0.75 4.25 2.28
N SER A 456 -1.39 5.35 1.88
CA SER A 456 -2.37 6.05 2.72
C SER A 456 -3.47 6.69 1.88
N THR A 457 -4.63 6.90 2.51
CA THR A 457 -5.83 7.44 1.87
C THR A 457 -6.48 8.50 2.75
N LEU A 458 -6.97 9.56 2.14
CA LEU A 458 -7.71 10.63 2.80
C LEU A 458 -8.93 11.01 1.97
N PHE A 459 -10.10 11.03 2.61
CA PHE A 459 -11.30 11.62 2.02
C PHE A 459 -11.31 13.13 2.28
N ILE A 460 -11.48 13.91 1.21
CA ILE A 460 -11.68 15.35 1.27
C ILE A 460 -13.00 15.72 0.59
N ASP A 461 -13.63 16.79 1.07
CA ASP A 461 -14.85 17.29 0.48
C ASP A 461 -14.52 18.04 -0.84
N LEU A 462 -15.43 18.01 -1.81
CA LEU A 462 -15.26 18.82 -3.01
C LEU A 462 -15.43 20.33 -2.69
N PRO A 463 -14.87 21.23 -3.52
CA PRO A 463 -15.20 22.66 -3.44
C PRO A 463 -16.71 22.88 -3.63
N ALA A 464 -17.26 23.96 -3.10
CA ALA A 464 -18.67 24.25 -3.34
C ALA A 464 -18.92 24.83 -4.75
N ALA A 465 -20.15 24.66 -5.24
CA ALA A 465 -20.53 24.97 -6.64
C ALA A 465 -20.25 26.42 -7.08
N LYS A 466 -20.31 27.40 -6.16
CA LYS A 466 -20.01 28.81 -6.49
C LYS A 466 -18.54 29.03 -6.85
N GLY A 467 -17.60 28.28 -6.25
CA GLY A 467 -16.17 28.38 -6.59
C GLY A 467 -15.86 27.80 -7.99
N ALA A 468 -16.51 26.70 -8.36
CA ALA A 468 -16.34 26.07 -9.68
C ALA A 468 -16.97 26.89 -10.83
N ALA A 469 -18.16 27.47 -10.62
CA ALA A 469 -18.83 28.29 -11.62
C ALA A 469 -18.15 29.66 -11.89
N VAL A 470 -17.43 30.19 -10.89
CA VAL A 470 -16.61 31.41 -11.04
C VAL A 470 -15.35 31.14 -11.86
N ALA A 471 -14.77 29.94 -11.76
CA ALA A 471 -13.65 29.52 -12.60
C ALA A 471 -14.05 29.29 -14.08
N GLU A 472 -15.29 28.90 -14.35
CA GLU A 472 -15.82 28.69 -15.71
C GLU A 472 -16.49 29.91 -16.36
N GLY A 473 -16.41 31.11 -15.77
CA GLY A 473 -16.90 32.33 -16.42
C GLY A 473 -18.42 32.35 -16.68
N ALA A 474 -19.21 31.63 -15.87
CA ALA A 474 -20.66 31.67 -15.95
C ALA A 474 -21.18 33.04 -15.47
N LYS A 475 -21.47 33.93 -16.43
CA LYS A 475 -22.09 35.23 -16.18
C LYS A 475 -23.48 35.06 -15.57
N GLY A 476 -23.65 35.56 -14.34
CA GLY A 476 -24.83 36.26 -13.83
C GLY A 476 -26.18 35.51 -13.79
N GLY A 477 -26.66 35.20 -12.58
CA GLY A 477 -28.09 34.98 -12.34
C GLY A 477 -28.42 34.06 -11.15
N GLY A 478 -28.96 34.63 -10.06
CA GLY A 478 -30.06 34.04 -9.28
C GLY A 478 -29.97 32.62 -8.67
N LEU A 479 -28.81 32.13 -8.22
CA LEU A 479 -28.66 30.72 -7.76
C LEU A 479 -29.52 30.28 -6.55
N PHE A 480 -30.03 31.19 -5.71
CA PHE A 480 -30.93 30.81 -4.60
C PHE A 480 -32.39 30.60 -5.06
N GLY A 481 -32.82 31.26 -6.12
CA GLY A 481 -34.20 31.15 -6.64
C GLY A 481 -34.42 29.84 -7.38
N ASP A 482 -33.51 29.49 -8.29
CA ASP A 482 -33.70 28.34 -9.18
C ASP A 482 -33.49 27.00 -8.47
N ASN A 483 -32.52 26.89 -7.57
CA ASN A 483 -32.31 25.65 -6.80
C ASN A 483 -33.42 25.38 -5.78
N VAL A 484 -33.96 26.42 -5.12
CA VAL A 484 -35.08 26.27 -4.18
C VAL A 484 -36.37 25.99 -4.93
N ARG A 485 -36.63 26.67 -6.04
CA ARG A 485 -37.80 26.41 -6.90
C ARG A 485 -37.78 24.99 -7.46
N ARG A 486 -36.61 24.50 -7.88
CA ARG A 486 -36.42 23.13 -8.37
C ARG A 486 -36.56 22.08 -7.27
N TRP A 487 -36.01 22.32 -6.09
CA TRP A 487 -36.21 21.45 -4.92
C TRP A 487 -37.69 21.39 -4.51
N LEU A 488 -38.37 22.53 -4.43
CA LEU A 488 -39.81 22.61 -4.14
C LEU A 488 -40.64 21.88 -5.21
N ARG A 489 -40.31 22.07 -6.50
CA ARG A 489 -40.96 21.37 -7.62
C ARG A 489 -40.78 19.87 -7.51
N MET A 490 -39.59 19.39 -7.18
CA MET A 490 -39.31 17.97 -6.95
C MET A 490 -40.08 17.40 -5.76
N GLN A 491 -40.13 18.10 -4.62
CA GLN A 491 -40.91 17.65 -3.46
C GLN A 491 -42.41 17.60 -3.77
N LEU A 492 -42.93 18.61 -4.48
CA LEU A 492 -44.32 18.63 -4.92
C LEU A 492 -44.61 17.46 -5.87
N LEU A 493 -43.78 17.24 -6.89
CA LEU A 493 -43.91 16.13 -7.82
C LEU A 493 -43.79 14.78 -7.09
N ALA A 494 -42.89 14.64 -6.12
CA ALA A 494 -42.75 13.43 -5.32
C ALA A 494 -44.03 13.11 -4.54
N VAL A 495 -44.65 14.10 -3.91
CA VAL A 495 -45.95 13.97 -3.23
C VAL A 495 -47.05 13.61 -4.23
N VAL A 496 -47.13 14.32 -5.35
CA VAL A 496 -48.12 14.08 -6.42
C VAL A 496 -48.02 12.66 -6.97
N VAL A 497 -46.80 12.16 -7.22
CA VAL A 497 -46.55 10.80 -7.71
C VAL A 497 -46.82 9.75 -6.61
N GLN A 498 -46.40 10.00 -5.37
CA GLN A 498 -46.60 9.08 -4.23
C GLN A 498 -48.08 8.84 -3.95
N PHE A 499 -48.90 9.88 -4.02
CA PHE A 499 -50.36 9.77 -3.86
C PHE A 499 -51.10 9.42 -5.15
N LYS A 500 -50.38 9.13 -6.25
CA LYS A 500 -50.93 8.81 -7.58
C LYS A 500 -51.91 9.88 -8.10
N LEU A 501 -51.66 11.15 -7.76
CA LEU A 501 -52.48 12.31 -8.11
C LEU A 501 -52.06 12.97 -9.44
N GLY A 502 -50.88 12.62 -9.98
CA GLY A 502 -50.31 13.22 -11.19
C GLY A 502 -50.45 12.37 -12.45
N ALA A 503 -50.28 13.01 -13.60
CA ALA A 503 -50.21 12.37 -14.90
C ALA A 503 -48.89 11.59 -15.07
N ASP A 504 -48.79 10.74 -16.10
CA ASP A 504 -47.52 10.04 -16.39
C ASP A 504 -46.40 11.02 -16.80
N GLU A 505 -46.75 12.22 -17.27
CA GLU A 505 -45.83 13.32 -17.52
C GLU A 505 -45.19 13.85 -16.23
N ASP A 506 -45.93 13.95 -15.13
CA ASP A 506 -45.40 14.38 -13.82
C ASP A 506 -44.40 13.36 -13.26
N LYS A 507 -44.64 12.07 -13.53
CA LYS A 507 -43.69 10.99 -13.20
C LYS A 507 -42.42 11.11 -14.04
N ALA A 508 -42.55 11.36 -15.34
CA ALA A 508 -41.40 11.54 -16.23
C ALA A 508 -40.58 12.80 -15.85
N GLU A 509 -41.23 13.91 -15.50
CA GLU A 509 -40.57 15.13 -15.01
C GLU A 509 -39.83 14.87 -13.68
N LEU A 510 -40.46 14.14 -12.75
CA LEU A 510 -39.82 13.75 -11.50
C LEU A 510 -38.59 12.86 -11.72
N VAL A 511 -38.68 11.90 -12.65
CA VAL A 511 -37.56 11.03 -13.03
C VAL A 511 -36.43 11.85 -13.65
N ALA A 512 -36.72 12.72 -14.62
CA ALA A 512 -35.71 13.57 -15.26
C ALA A 512 -35.02 14.51 -14.25
N LEU A 513 -35.79 15.16 -13.37
CA LEU A 513 -35.23 16.02 -12.32
C LEU A 513 -34.37 15.23 -11.31
N ARG A 514 -34.75 13.98 -11.00
CA ARG A 514 -33.96 13.07 -10.16
C ARG A 514 -32.68 12.62 -10.88
N GLU A 515 -32.75 12.29 -12.16
CA GLU A 515 -31.60 11.90 -12.98
C GLU A 515 -30.56 13.02 -13.06
N GLU A 516 -30.98 14.27 -13.28
CA GLU A 516 -30.07 15.42 -13.33
C GLU A 516 -29.40 15.70 -11.97
N LEU A 517 -30.13 15.56 -10.84
CA LEU A 517 -29.53 15.64 -9.49
C LEU A 517 -28.67 14.41 -9.16
N SER A 518 -28.95 13.27 -9.80
CA SER A 518 -28.22 12.02 -9.66
C SER A 518 -26.91 12.00 -10.45
N ASN A 519 -26.53 13.07 -11.18
CA ASN A 519 -25.20 13.16 -11.76
C ASN A 519 -24.14 13.27 -10.64
N LYS A 520 -23.63 12.12 -10.20
CA LYS A 520 -22.66 12.02 -9.10
C LYS A 520 -21.26 12.50 -9.50
N ASN A 521 -20.96 12.65 -10.79
CA ASN A 521 -19.62 12.96 -11.32
C ASN A 521 -19.31 14.46 -11.40
N LEU A 522 -20.12 15.29 -10.74
CA LEU A 522 -19.94 16.73 -10.69
C LEU A 522 -18.81 17.09 -9.72
N MET A 523 -17.93 17.99 -10.17
CA MET A 523 -16.73 18.43 -9.43
C MET A 523 -17.03 19.48 -8.34
N TYR A 524 -18.19 19.37 -7.70
CA TYR A 524 -18.56 20.21 -6.58
C TYR A 524 -19.37 19.44 -5.53
N ARG A 525 -19.28 19.92 -4.29
CA ARG A 525 -19.92 19.31 -3.13
C ARG A 525 -21.43 19.22 -3.28
N ASP A 526 -21.98 18.04 -3.04
CA ASP A 526 -23.42 17.84 -2.92
C ASP A 526 -23.94 18.25 -1.53
N PRO A 527 -25.25 18.52 -1.38
CA PRO A 527 -25.83 18.92 -0.09
C PRO A 527 -25.63 17.90 1.04
N ASN A 528 -25.54 16.62 0.69
CA ASN A 528 -25.43 15.52 1.66
C ASN A 528 -23.96 15.18 1.98
N GLY A 529 -23.01 15.74 1.23
CA GLY A 529 -21.59 15.44 1.36
C GLY A 529 -21.21 14.02 0.94
N PHE A 530 -21.98 13.37 0.06
CA PHE A 530 -21.60 12.08 -0.52
C PHE A 530 -20.54 12.21 -1.62
N ARG A 531 -20.43 13.35 -2.30
CA ARG A 531 -19.41 13.60 -3.33
C ARG A 531 -18.14 14.10 -2.68
N LYS A 532 -17.09 13.31 -2.84
CA LYS A 532 -15.78 13.51 -2.20
C LYS A 532 -14.67 13.18 -3.18
N LEU A 533 -13.49 13.70 -2.91
CA LEU A 533 -12.27 13.19 -3.51
C LEU A 533 -11.61 12.22 -2.55
N ILE A 534 -11.19 11.08 -3.07
CA ILE A 534 -10.35 10.11 -2.39
C ILE A 534 -8.92 10.44 -2.80
N VAL A 535 -8.19 11.12 -1.92
CA VAL A 535 -6.78 11.41 -2.15
C VAL A 535 -5.97 10.23 -1.64
N VAL A 536 -5.09 9.71 -2.49
CA VAL A 536 -4.25 8.55 -2.19
C VAL A 536 -2.79 8.92 -2.37
N LEU A 537 -1.93 8.45 -1.46
CA LEU A 537 -0.48 8.52 -1.60
C LEU A 537 0.04 7.11 -1.93
N THR A 538 0.83 6.99 -2.99
CA THR A 538 1.35 5.72 -3.48
C THR A 538 2.82 5.51 -3.09
N ALA A 539 3.27 4.26 -3.11
CA ALA A 539 4.66 3.91 -2.83
C ALA A 539 5.66 4.50 -3.85
N ALA A 540 5.19 4.87 -5.04
CA ALA A 540 5.99 5.59 -6.05
C ALA A 540 6.24 7.07 -5.69
N GLY A 541 5.73 7.55 -4.55
CA GLY A 541 5.83 8.96 -4.16
C GLY A 541 4.85 9.87 -4.92
N LYS A 542 3.73 9.34 -5.40
CA LYS A 542 2.71 10.09 -6.15
C LYS A 542 1.45 10.26 -5.32
N ALA A 543 0.95 11.48 -5.23
CA ALA A 543 -0.37 11.78 -4.67
C ALA A 543 -1.39 11.92 -5.80
N LEU A 544 -2.50 11.18 -5.73
CA LEU A 544 -3.58 11.24 -6.73
C LEU A 544 -4.92 11.51 -6.05
N ALA A 545 -5.77 12.33 -6.64
CA ALA A 545 -7.16 12.45 -6.23
C ALA A 545 -8.06 11.67 -7.17
N LEU A 546 -8.86 10.77 -6.61
CA LEU A 546 -9.90 10.01 -7.31
C LEU A 546 -11.25 10.60 -6.99
N HIS A 547 -12.08 10.81 -8.01
CA HIS A 547 -13.47 11.14 -7.78
C HIS A 547 -14.22 9.91 -7.25
N ASN A 548 -14.93 10.02 -6.13
CA ASN A 548 -15.53 8.84 -5.49
C ASN A 548 -16.68 8.20 -6.29
N GLY A 549 -17.29 8.92 -7.23
CA GLY A 549 -18.40 8.44 -8.06
C GLY A 549 -18.02 7.47 -9.20
N ASP A 550 -16.88 7.67 -9.87
CA ASP A 550 -16.44 6.90 -11.06
C ASP A 550 -14.97 6.42 -10.96
N GLY A 551 -14.30 6.78 -9.87
CA GLY A 551 -12.90 6.49 -9.60
C GLY A 551 -11.92 7.22 -10.52
N ARG A 552 -12.36 8.17 -11.36
CA ARG A 552 -11.45 8.84 -12.30
C ARG A 552 -10.42 9.67 -11.53
N VAL A 553 -9.21 9.73 -12.05
CA VAL A 553 -8.18 10.61 -11.51
C VAL A 553 -8.52 12.05 -11.90
N VAL A 554 -8.61 12.93 -10.90
CA VAL A 554 -8.94 14.35 -11.04
C VAL A 554 -7.69 15.20 -11.16
N TRP A 555 -6.65 14.86 -10.40
CA TRP A 555 -5.33 15.48 -10.46
C TRP A 555 -4.29 14.50 -9.93
N ALA A 556 -3.03 14.72 -10.30
CA ALA A 556 -1.89 14.02 -9.74
C ALA A 556 -0.76 15.00 -9.37
N ALA A 557 -0.07 14.74 -8.27
CA ALA A 557 1.14 15.44 -7.86
C ALA A 557 2.27 14.42 -7.70
N ARG A 558 3.36 14.61 -8.43
CA ARG A 558 4.54 13.74 -8.44
C ARG A 558 5.66 14.37 -7.64
N TYR A 559 6.42 13.54 -6.95
CA TYR A 559 7.61 13.92 -6.23
C TYR A 559 8.79 13.05 -6.68
N ASP A 560 10.01 13.44 -6.30
CA ASP A 560 11.20 12.69 -6.62
C ASP A 560 11.13 11.29 -5.98
N PRO A 561 11.26 10.20 -6.76
CA PRO A 561 11.31 8.84 -6.22
C PRO A 561 12.43 8.60 -5.21
N ALA A 562 13.51 9.40 -5.22
CA ALA A 562 14.59 9.33 -4.24
C ALA A 562 14.19 9.92 -2.87
N ALA A 563 13.16 10.77 -2.83
CA ALA A 563 12.66 11.43 -1.63
C ALA A 563 11.11 11.43 -1.62
N PRO A 564 10.46 10.25 -1.62
CA PRO A 564 9.02 10.16 -1.72
C PRO A 564 8.35 10.72 -0.45
N PRO A 565 7.17 11.34 -0.57
CA PRO A 565 6.36 11.68 0.59
C PRO A 565 5.99 10.42 1.39
N THR A 566 6.02 10.53 2.72
CA THR A 566 5.77 9.41 3.64
C THR A 566 4.42 9.49 4.33
N HIS A 567 3.85 10.69 4.46
CA HIS A 567 2.56 10.90 5.14
C HIS A 567 1.64 11.81 4.33
N LEU A 568 0.35 11.45 4.30
CA LEU A 568 -0.76 12.26 3.78
C LEU A 568 -1.65 12.71 4.93
N LEU A 569 -1.74 14.03 5.14
CA LEU A 569 -2.40 14.66 6.27
C LEU A 569 -3.47 15.63 5.80
N ARG A 570 -4.53 15.81 6.61
CA ARG A 570 -5.51 16.89 6.39
C ARG A 570 -4.92 18.19 6.90
N TRP A 571 -4.84 19.23 6.07
CA TRP A 571 -4.24 20.50 6.50
C TRP A 571 -5.30 21.50 6.96
N ARG A 572 -6.32 21.74 6.11
CA ARG A 572 -7.43 22.63 6.45
C ARG A 572 -8.77 22.10 5.96
N ARG A 573 -9.79 22.28 6.78
CA ARG A 573 -11.20 22.12 6.42
C ARG A 573 -11.88 23.48 6.49
N PHE A 574 -12.50 23.90 5.39
CA PHE A 574 -13.23 25.17 5.36
C PHE A 574 -14.67 24.98 5.82
N HIS A 575 -15.21 26.01 6.48
CA HIS A 575 -16.62 26.10 6.84
C HIS A 575 -17.45 26.86 5.80
N ASP A 576 -16.79 27.59 4.90
CA ASP A 576 -17.44 28.34 3.84
C ASP A 576 -17.58 27.55 2.52
N LEU A 577 -18.35 28.13 1.60
CA LEU A 577 -18.64 27.55 0.28
C LEU A 577 -17.70 28.06 -0.81
N THR A 578 -16.64 28.79 -0.47
CA THR A 578 -15.80 29.50 -1.44
C THR A 578 -14.40 28.91 -1.56
N HIS A 579 -13.89 28.25 -0.51
CA HIS A 579 -12.54 27.72 -0.49
C HIS A 579 -12.51 26.19 -0.62
N ALA A 580 -11.49 25.69 -1.31
CA ALA A 580 -11.22 24.25 -1.43
C ALA A 580 -10.44 23.76 -0.19
N PRO A 581 -10.68 22.53 0.30
CA PRO A 581 -9.90 21.99 1.42
C PRO A 581 -8.43 21.88 1.07
N GLN A 582 -7.56 21.93 2.09
CA GLN A 582 -6.12 21.77 1.91
C GLN A 582 -5.64 20.48 2.57
N LEU A 583 -4.61 19.89 1.98
CA LEU A 583 -3.92 18.71 2.49
C LEU A 583 -2.42 18.99 2.60
N ALA A 584 -1.73 18.18 3.39
CA ALA A 584 -0.30 18.31 3.62
C ALA A 584 0.39 16.98 3.39
N LEU A 585 1.52 17.02 2.67
CA LEU A 585 2.40 15.88 2.46
C LEU A 585 3.72 16.11 3.20
N VAL A 586 4.11 15.16 4.05
CA VAL A 586 5.44 15.16 4.69
C VAL A 586 6.41 14.42 3.77
N ARG A 587 7.52 15.04 3.40
CA ARG A 587 8.52 14.48 2.49
C ARG A 587 9.93 14.90 2.85
N ALA A 588 10.92 14.10 2.47
CA ALA A 588 12.32 14.51 2.58
C ALA A 588 12.69 15.59 1.54
N GLY A 589 13.76 16.31 1.80
CA GLY A 589 14.43 17.18 0.84
C GLY A 589 14.99 16.38 -0.32
N ALA A 590 14.94 16.95 -1.54
CA ALA A 590 15.49 16.29 -2.71
C ALA A 590 17.02 16.22 -2.61
N ALA A 591 17.59 15.08 -2.97
CA ALA A 591 19.04 14.87 -2.94
C ALA A 591 19.75 15.38 -4.21
N ALA A 592 19.01 15.65 -5.29
CA ALA A 592 19.57 15.99 -6.60
C ALA A 592 19.27 17.45 -7.01
N GLY A 593 20.31 18.21 -7.37
CA GLY A 593 20.23 19.59 -7.84
C GLY A 593 21.29 20.50 -7.23
N ALA A 594 21.38 21.76 -7.69
CA ALA A 594 22.28 22.78 -7.14
C ALA A 594 21.93 23.16 -5.68
N ASP A 595 20.68 22.91 -5.26
CA ASP A 595 20.15 23.14 -3.92
C ASP A 595 19.87 21.79 -3.23
N ALA A 596 20.88 20.93 -3.08
CA ALA A 596 20.72 19.63 -2.41
C ALA A 596 20.38 19.82 -0.92
N GLU A 597 19.16 19.45 -0.51
CA GLU A 597 18.64 19.62 0.86
C GLU A 597 18.66 18.28 1.63
N VAL A 598 19.74 17.53 1.45
CA VAL A 598 19.90 16.17 2.00
C VAL A 598 19.79 16.19 3.53
N GLY A 599 18.96 15.31 4.07
CA GLY A 599 18.73 15.19 5.51
C GLY A 599 17.71 16.17 6.09
N ARG A 600 17.11 17.04 5.27
CA ARG A 600 15.97 17.87 5.70
C ARG A 600 14.62 17.23 5.34
N SER A 601 13.56 17.64 6.03
CA SER A 601 12.17 17.30 5.68
C SER A 601 11.33 18.55 5.50
N TYR A 602 10.28 18.43 4.69
CA TYR A 602 9.37 19.49 4.33
C TYR A 602 7.92 19.02 4.41
N VAL A 603 7.03 19.96 4.72
CA VAL A 603 5.58 19.79 4.58
C VAL A 603 5.12 20.59 3.37
N SER A 604 4.74 19.88 2.30
CA SER A 604 4.14 20.49 1.11
C SER A 604 2.63 20.55 1.27
N VAL A 605 2.08 21.77 1.37
CA VAL A 605 0.65 22.04 1.47
C VAL A 605 0.07 22.12 0.06
N LEU A 606 -0.94 21.31 -0.21
CA LEU A 606 -1.60 21.20 -1.51
C LEU A 606 -3.05 21.69 -1.43
N ASP A 607 -3.51 22.31 -2.52
CA ASP A 607 -4.92 22.54 -2.77
C ASP A 607 -5.63 21.21 -3.09
N GLY A 608 -6.68 20.88 -2.34
CA GLY A 608 -7.36 19.59 -2.47
C GLY A 608 -8.20 19.44 -3.74
N GLY A 609 -8.63 20.54 -4.35
CA GLY A 609 -9.41 20.50 -5.60
C GLY A 609 -8.55 20.31 -6.84
N SER A 610 -7.35 20.91 -6.86
CA SER A 610 -6.47 20.99 -8.03
C SER A 610 -5.15 20.25 -7.90
N GLY A 611 -4.73 19.88 -6.69
CA GLY A 611 -3.45 19.22 -6.42
C GLY A 611 -2.23 20.12 -6.52
N ARG A 612 -2.42 21.44 -6.64
CA ARG A 612 -1.32 22.40 -6.77
C ARG A 612 -0.66 22.67 -5.40
N GLU A 613 0.67 22.71 -5.36
CA GLU A 613 1.42 23.12 -4.16
C GLU A 613 1.20 24.61 -3.91
N LEU A 614 0.63 24.91 -2.73
CA LEU A 614 0.32 26.25 -2.27
C LEU A 614 1.46 26.82 -1.42
N GLU A 615 2.01 25.98 -0.55
CA GLU A 615 3.03 26.37 0.42
C GLU A 615 3.97 25.20 0.69
N ARG A 616 5.24 25.50 0.96
CA ARG A 616 6.23 24.54 1.42
C ARG A 616 6.79 25.02 2.75
N ILE A 617 6.62 24.22 3.79
CA ILE A 617 7.06 24.53 5.15
C ILE A 617 8.26 23.65 5.48
N ASP A 618 9.36 24.23 5.94
CA ASP A 618 10.53 23.49 6.40
C ASP A 618 10.25 22.79 7.74
N ALA A 619 10.32 21.46 7.75
CA ALA A 619 10.20 20.63 8.94
C ALA A 619 11.55 20.37 9.62
N GLY A 620 12.67 20.77 9.02
CA GLY A 620 14.00 20.64 9.62
C GLY A 620 14.51 19.22 9.48
N SER A 621 14.71 18.51 10.58
CA SER A 621 15.25 17.13 10.57
C SER A 621 14.28 16.09 9.97
N PRO A 622 14.75 14.86 9.69
CA PRO A 622 13.89 13.76 9.24
C PRO A 622 12.73 13.48 10.20
N VAL A 623 11.61 12.99 9.67
CA VAL A 623 10.40 12.69 10.45
C VAL A 623 10.23 11.17 10.57
N GLU A 624 10.19 10.65 11.80
CA GLU A 624 9.90 9.24 12.10
C GLU A 624 8.39 9.00 12.28
N LYS A 625 7.71 9.91 12.99
CA LYS A 625 6.28 9.77 13.33
C LYS A 625 5.58 11.13 13.31
N VAL A 626 4.34 11.14 12.84
CA VAL A 626 3.44 12.31 12.90
C VAL A 626 2.41 12.09 14.00
N ILE A 627 2.27 13.06 14.90
CA ILE A 627 1.31 13.04 16.00
C ILE A 627 0.29 14.17 15.77
N PRO A 628 -0.98 13.86 15.46
CA PRO A 628 -2.02 14.87 15.30
C PRO A 628 -2.41 15.47 16.67
N LEU A 629 -2.62 16.78 16.71
CA LEU A 629 -3.22 17.42 17.88
C LEU A 629 -4.76 17.33 17.83
N PRO A 630 -5.44 17.09 18.96
CA PRO A 630 -6.85 16.70 18.98
C PRO A 630 -7.83 17.80 18.54
N ASP A 631 -7.48 19.07 18.74
CA ASP A 631 -8.34 20.20 18.38
C ASP A 631 -7.71 21.07 17.29
N PRO A 632 -8.40 21.28 16.15
CA PRO A 632 -7.92 22.20 15.13
C PRO A 632 -7.98 23.66 15.62
N LEU A 633 -7.07 24.48 15.11
CA LEU A 633 -7.10 25.93 15.24
C LEU A 633 -8.27 26.47 14.42
N HIS A 634 -9.04 27.40 14.99
CA HIS A 634 -10.15 28.03 14.30
C HIS A 634 -9.79 29.47 13.94
N ASP A 635 -9.82 29.81 12.65
CA ASP A 635 -9.56 31.17 12.14
C ASP A 635 -10.84 31.87 11.64
N GLY A 636 -12.01 31.35 12.01
CA GLY A 636 -13.33 31.90 11.67
C GLY A 636 -13.90 31.41 10.34
N THR A 637 -13.04 30.98 9.40
CA THR A 637 -13.47 30.45 8.09
C THR A 637 -13.01 29.01 7.86
N ALA A 638 -12.03 28.52 8.61
CA ALA A 638 -11.50 27.18 8.54
C ALA A 638 -11.10 26.60 9.90
N GLU A 639 -11.05 25.27 9.93
CA GLU A 639 -10.33 24.44 10.89
C GLU A 639 -8.95 24.13 10.30
N GLN A 640 -7.89 24.65 10.92
CA GLN A 640 -6.50 24.30 10.61
C GLN A 640 -5.99 23.24 11.57
N PHE A 641 -5.57 22.10 11.03
CA PHE A 641 -4.98 21.02 11.82
C PHE A 641 -3.50 21.28 12.07
N SER A 642 -3.03 20.89 13.25
CA SER A 642 -1.64 21.01 13.67
C SER A 642 -1.08 19.66 14.11
N TYR A 643 0.22 19.49 13.91
CA TYR A 643 0.91 18.23 14.05
C TYR A 643 2.25 18.41 14.77
N LEU A 644 2.64 17.42 15.56
CA LEU A 644 4.00 17.26 16.06
C LEU A 644 4.73 16.23 15.19
N LEU A 645 5.84 16.63 14.60
CA LEU A 645 6.71 15.81 13.76
C LEU A 645 7.87 15.30 14.62
N LEU A 646 7.82 14.02 15.00
CA LEU A 646 8.82 13.37 15.83
C LEU A 646 10.06 13.04 14.99
N GLN A 647 11.25 13.42 15.46
CA GLN A 647 12.51 13.11 14.80
C GLN A 647 13.01 11.71 15.16
N PRO A 648 13.76 11.02 14.29
CA PRO A 648 14.40 9.74 14.60
C PRO A 648 15.26 9.79 15.86
N ALA A 649 15.33 8.68 16.61
CA ALA A 649 16.28 8.56 17.70
C ALA A 649 17.72 8.73 17.17
N PRO A 650 18.61 9.43 17.90
CA PRO A 650 20.04 9.32 17.62
C PRO A 650 20.50 7.87 17.79
N PRO A 651 21.43 7.37 16.96
CA PRO A 651 21.96 6.02 17.08
C PRO A 651 22.62 5.83 18.47
N ALA A 652 22.27 4.75 19.16
CA ALA A 652 22.81 4.46 20.49
C ALA A 652 24.33 4.25 20.42
N PRO A 653 25.14 4.96 21.21
CA PRO A 653 26.60 4.83 21.16
C PRO A 653 27.05 3.46 21.71
N GLY A 654 27.59 2.60 20.84
CA GLY A 654 28.54 1.52 21.17
C GLY A 654 28.13 0.46 22.20
N ALA A 655 26.85 0.34 22.57
CA ALA A 655 26.43 -0.58 23.63
C ALA A 655 26.31 -2.02 23.11
N SER A 656 27.17 -2.92 23.60
CA SER A 656 26.97 -4.36 23.50
C SER A 656 25.87 -4.80 24.50
N GLY A 657 24.61 -4.74 24.08
CA GLY A 657 23.43 -5.09 24.89
C GLY A 657 22.13 -4.57 24.28
N CYS A 658 20.99 -4.79 24.95
CA CYS A 658 19.70 -4.23 24.53
C CYS A 658 19.54 -2.82 25.10
N PRO A 659 19.76 -1.75 24.32
CA PRO A 659 19.70 -0.40 24.86
C PRO A 659 18.25 -0.07 25.29
N PRO A 660 18.05 0.58 26.44
CA PRO A 660 16.74 1.10 26.80
C PRO A 660 16.29 2.18 25.79
N PRO A 661 14.99 2.49 25.71
CA PRO A 661 14.49 3.61 24.93
C PRO A 661 15.19 4.91 25.33
N PRO A 662 15.42 5.85 24.38
CA PRO A 662 16.08 7.11 24.70
C PRO A 662 15.27 7.92 25.72
N PRO A 663 15.93 8.63 26.65
CA PRO A 663 15.26 9.37 27.72
C PRO A 663 14.44 10.56 27.21
N SER A 664 14.79 11.09 26.03
CA SER A 664 14.06 12.17 25.39
C SER A 664 14.01 12.02 23.87
N ARG A 665 13.05 12.72 23.25
CA ARG A 665 12.79 12.70 21.82
C ARG A 665 12.45 14.09 21.32
N ALA A 666 13.17 14.55 20.29
CA ALA A 666 12.87 15.83 19.66
C ALA A 666 11.62 15.74 18.77
N ALA A 667 10.73 16.72 18.88
CA ALA A 667 9.53 16.89 18.08
C ALA A 667 9.43 18.32 17.56
N ARG A 668 8.82 18.52 16.39
CA ARG A 668 8.61 19.86 15.81
C ARG A 668 7.13 20.12 15.56
N LEU A 669 6.61 21.24 16.03
CA LEU A 669 5.23 21.67 15.80
C LEU A 669 5.08 22.29 14.42
N VAL A 670 4.10 21.82 13.66
CA VAL A 670 3.76 22.33 12.32
C VAL A 670 2.25 22.56 12.21
N PRO A 671 1.78 23.78 11.86
CA PRO A 671 2.59 24.99 11.64
C PRO A 671 3.19 25.54 12.95
N ALA A 672 4.37 26.16 12.88
CA ALA A 672 5.07 26.73 14.05
C ALA A 672 4.61 28.15 14.44
N GLY A 673 3.42 28.57 14.01
CA GLY A 673 2.91 29.93 14.27
C GLY A 673 2.54 30.16 15.74
N ALA A 674 2.48 31.43 16.17
CA ALA A 674 2.19 31.80 17.56
C ALA A 674 0.87 31.22 18.09
N ALA A 675 -0.18 31.16 17.26
CA ALA A 675 -1.45 30.55 17.63
C ALA A 675 -1.34 29.04 17.88
N ALA A 676 -0.58 28.34 17.04
CA ALA A 676 -0.33 26.90 17.20
C ALA A 676 0.52 26.64 18.45
N ALA A 677 1.57 27.43 18.66
CA ALA A 677 2.44 27.32 19.83
C ALA A 677 1.67 27.58 21.14
N ALA A 678 0.84 28.64 21.18
CA ALA A 678 -0.01 28.93 22.34
C ALA A 678 -1.02 27.80 22.61
N ARG A 679 -1.60 27.22 21.54
CA ARG A 679 -2.52 26.09 21.68
C ARG A 679 -1.82 24.84 22.20
N PHE A 680 -0.63 24.52 21.67
CA PHE A 680 0.15 23.39 22.14
C PHE A 680 0.61 23.59 23.59
N ALA A 681 1.05 24.80 23.96
CA ALA A 681 1.42 25.10 25.33
C ALA A 681 0.28 24.88 26.34
N ALA A 682 -0.97 25.15 25.94
CA ALA A 682 -2.16 24.89 26.75
C ALA A 682 -2.56 23.40 26.83
N LEU A 683 -1.99 22.54 25.98
CA LEU A 683 -2.31 21.12 25.88
C LEU A 683 -1.13 20.20 26.24
N ALA A 684 0.08 20.73 26.39
CA ALA A 684 1.31 19.94 26.44
C ALA A 684 1.30 18.89 27.55
N ASP A 685 0.77 19.24 28.73
CA ASP A 685 0.59 18.35 29.89
C ASP A 685 -0.37 17.18 29.63
N ARG A 686 -1.19 17.27 28.59
CA ARG A 686 -2.19 16.26 28.20
C ARG A 686 -1.85 15.51 26.92
N VAL A 687 -0.74 15.87 26.27
CA VAL A 687 -0.29 15.22 25.05
C VAL A 687 0.79 14.20 25.40
N SER A 688 0.44 12.93 25.26
CA SER A 688 1.38 11.82 25.28
C SER A 688 1.30 11.03 23.97
N PHE A 689 2.37 10.33 23.65
CA PHE A 689 2.44 9.44 22.51
C PHE A 689 3.36 8.27 22.84
N TRP A 690 3.22 7.17 22.10
CA TRP A 690 4.06 6.00 22.29
C TRP A 690 4.82 5.65 21.01
N VAL A 691 5.95 4.97 21.14
CA VAL A 691 6.78 4.47 20.03
C VAL A 691 7.22 3.04 20.35
N HIS A 692 7.21 2.17 19.35
CA HIS A 692 7.80 0.84 19.48
C HIS A 692 9.28 0.92 19.12
N ALA A 693 10.14 0.61 20.08
CA ALA A 693 11.57 0.44 19.89
C ALA A 693 11.85 -1.04 19.59
N PRO A 694 12.19 -1.41 18.33
CA PRO A 694 12.52 -2.79 17.98
C PRO A 694 13.79 -3.25 18.73
N PRO A 695 13.98 -4.56 18.92
CA PRO A 695 15.18 -5.09 19.56
C PRO A 695 16.43 -4.76 18.74
N ALA A 696 17.50 -4.33 19.40
CA ALA A 696 18.80 -4.15 18.75
C ALA A 696 19.38 -5.50 18.30
N GLY A 697 20.27 -5.50 17.29
CA GLY A 697 20.91 -6.72 16.79
C GLY A 697 21.58 -7.52 17.92
N GLY A 698 21.16 -8.79 18.10
CA GLY A 698 21.65 -9.67 19.17
C GLY A 698 20.75 -9.77 20.41
N CYS A 699 19.64 -9.02 20.47
CA CYS A 699 18.67 -9.08 21.56
C CYS A 699 17.56 -10.12 21.36
N ALA A 700 17.30 -10.93 22.38
CA ALA A 700 16.12 -11.78 22.45
C ALA A 700 14.90 -10.97 22.92
N GLY A 701 13.74 -11.15 22.29
CA GLY A 701 12.47 -10.50 22.67
C GLY A 701 11.86 -9.62 21.58
N GLY A 702 10.75 -8.93 21.89
CA GLY A 702 10.00 -8.09 20.94
C GLY A 702 10.40 -6.63 20.87
N GLY A 703 11.44 -6.23 21.60
CA GLY A 703 11.75 -4.82 21.85
C GLY A 703 10.92 -4.25 23.01
N ALA A 704 10.72 -2.93 23.02
CA ALA A 704 9.96 -2.24 24.07
C ALA A 704 8.98 -1.23 23.46
N LEU A 705 7.83 -1.05 24.10
CA LEU A 705 6.91 0.05 23.83
C LEU A 705 7.22 1.17 24.82
N ALA A 706 7.54 2.36 24.35
CA ALA A 706 7.91 3.51 25.18
C ALA A 706 6.89 4.63 25.02
N GLY A 707 6.39 5.15 26.14
CA GLY A 707 5.51 6.32 26.20
C GLY A 707 6.29 7.59 26.52
N TYR A 708 6.03 8.64 25.77
CA TYR A 708 6.62 9.96 25.89
C TYR A 708 5.53 11.02 26.07
N GLY A 709 5.86 12.12 26.73
CA GLY A 709 4.97 13.29 26.79
C GLY A 709 5.74 14.57 27.04
N PHE A 710 5.00 15.67 27.23
CA PHE A 710 5.59 17.00 27.36
C PHE A 710 5.34 17.57 28.75
N GLY A 711 6.41 17.96 29.45
CA GLY A 711 6.29 18.64 30.74
C GLY A 711 5.82 20.09 30.60
N GLY A 712 5.13 20.61 31.63
CA GLY A 712 4.60 21.99 31.64
C GLY A 712 5.66 23.09 31.49
N ALA A 713 6.89 22.86 31.94
CA ALA A 713 8.01 23.80 31.77
C ALA A 713 8.58 23.79 30.33
N ALA A 714 8.65 22.61 29.68
CA ALA A 714 9.16 22.45 28.31
C ALA A 714 8.26 23.12 27.26
N ALA A 715 6.96 23.27 27.56
CA ALA A 715 5.98 23.94 26.71
C ALA A 715 6.03 25.48 26.80
N SER A 716 6.64 26.01 27.87
CA SER A 716 6.66 27.45 28.21
C SER A 716 7.95 28.18 27.79
N ALA A 717 8.92 27.49 27.16
CA ALA A 717 10.12 28.12 26.65
C ALA A 717 9.72 29.22 25.64
N PRO A 718 10.10 30.50 25.88
CA PRO A 718 9.66 31.61 25.06
C PRO A 718 10.25 31.47 23.65
N GLY A 719 9.41 31.06 22.70
CA GLY A 719 9.77 30.92 21.29
C GLY A 719 11.02 30.06 21.06
N ALA A 720 10.92 28.75 21.22
CA ALA A 720 11.92 27.86 20.62
C ALA A 720 11.94 28.14 19.10
N GLU A 721 13.00 28.77 18.61
CA GLU A 721 13.13 29.16 17.20
C GLU A 721 12.71 27.99 16.29
N GLY A 722 11.70 28.22 15.45
CA GLY A 722 11.23 27.23 14.48
C GLY A 722 10.27 26.15 15.00
N GLY A 723 9.80 26.19 16.25
CA GLY A 723 8.77 25.29 16.78
C GLY A 723 9.27 23.93 17.26
N ALA A 724 10.51 23.84 17.74
CA ALA A 724 11.10 22.61 18.29
C ALA A 724 10.72 22.41 19.77
N TYR A 725 10.40 21.17 20.13
CA TYR A 725 10.02 20.74 21.48
C TYR A 725 10.70 19.41 21.81
N GLU A 726 10.91 19.14 23.09
CA GLU A 726 11.49 17.89 23.58
C GLU A 726 10.44 17.14 24.39
N ALA A 727 10.22 15.87 24.03
CA ALA A 727 9.34 14.96 24.75
C ALA A 727 10.19 14.06 25.67
N GLU A 728 9.74 13.86 26.90
CA GLU A 728 10.42 13.07 27.92
C GLU A 728 9.80 11.68 28.04
N LEU A 729 10.62 10.68 28.31
CA LEU A 729 10.17 9.30 28.55
C LEU A 729 9.36 9.24 29.87
N ILE A 730 8.10 8.81 29.78
CA ILE A 730 7.18 8.64 30.92
C ILE A 730 7.22 7.19 31.41
N TRP A 731 7.10 6.24 30.49
CA TRP A 731 7.03 4.81 30.81
C TRP A 731 7.64 3.97 29.68
N SER A 732 8.02 2.74 30.02
CA SER A 732 8.52 1.75 29.05
C SER A 732 8.03 0.36 29.45
N LEU A 733 7.50 -0.37 28.47
CA LEU A 733 6.98 -1.72 28.60
C LEU A 733 7.80 -2.66 27.70
N ALA A 734 8.58 -3.55 28.30
CA ALA A 734 9.29 -4.59 27.57
C ALA A 734 8.32 -5.63 27.01
N LEU A 735 8.42 -5.95 25.72
CA LEU A 735 7.54 -6.92 25.07
C LEU A 735 8.10 -8.34 25.25
N PRO A 736 7.29 -9.31 25.72
CA PRO A 736 7.75 -10.66 26.02
C PRO A 736 8.15 -11.47 24.77
N GLY A 737 7.67 -11.07 23.59
CA GLY A 737 8.03 -11.67 22.31
C GLY A 737 7.70 -10.73 21.16
N LYS A 738 7.97 -11.19 19.93
CA LYS A 738 7.87 -10.37 18.72
C LYS A 738 6.48 -9.73 18.60
N LEU A 739 6.43 -8.42 18.35
CA LEU A 739 5.18 -7.70 18.12
C LEU A 739 4.56 -8.16 16.79
N LEU A 740 3.32 -8.65 16.85
CA LEU A 740 2.56 -9.18 15.72
C LEU A 740 1.50 -8.21 15.20
N ALA A 741 0.81 -7.48 16.10
CA ALA A 741 -0.20 -6.50 15.73
C ALA A 741 -0.34 -5.41 16.80
N VAL A 742 -0.78 -4.22 16.37
CA VAL A 742 -1.17 -3.11 17.22
C VAL A 742 -2.51 -2.56 16.73
N ALA A 743 -3.43 -2.27 17.65
CA ALA A 743 -4.67 -1.56 17.33
C ALA A 743 -4.98 -0.52 18.39
N ALA A 744 -5.35 0.68 17.97
CA ALA A 744 -5.79 1.77 18.83
C ALA A 744 -7.06 2.37 18.24
N ARG A 745 -7.94 2.87 19.10
CA ARG A 745 -9.14 3.58 18.67
C ARG A 745 -8.75 4.89 17.99
N ASP A 746 -9.44 5.25 16.93
CA ASP A 746 -9.33 6.59 16.33
C ASP A 746 -9.80 7.65 17.36
N PRO A 747 -8.92 8.58 17.80
CA PRO A 747 -9.30 9.60 18.78
C PRO A 747 -10.47 10.47 18.34
N ALA A 748 -10.68 10.62 17.03
CA ALA A 748 -11.79 11.39 16.46
C ALA A 748 -13.07 10.57 16.31
N GLU A 749 -13.08 9.27 16.65
CA GLU A 749 -14.26 8.42 16.54
C GLU A 749 -15.37 8.90 17.50
N PRO A 750 -16.53 9.34 16.98
CA PRO A 750 -17.65 9.72 17.82
C PRO A 750 -18.30 8.48 18.44
N MET A 751 -18.68 8.59 19.71
CA MET A 751 -19.41 7.57 20.44
C MET A 751 -20.72 8.17 20.95
N HIS A 752 -21.85 7.67 20.48
CA HIS A 752 -23.15 8.24 20.82
C HIS A 752 -23.65 7.83 22.22
N SER A 753 -23.41 6.57 22.61
CA SER A 753 -23.83 6.05 23.91
C SER A 753 -22.65 5.52 24.71
N ALA A 754 -22.51 6.03 25.94
CA ALA A 754 -21.55 5.56 26.94
C ALA A 754 -22.04 4.34 27.72
N VAL A 755 -23.30 3.93 27.54
CA VAL A 755 -23.92 2.81 28.26
C VAL A 755 -24.56 1.81 27.32
N LYS A 756 -24.68 0.57 27.78
CA LYS A 756 -25.47 -0.50 27.19
C LYS A 756 -26.61 -0.85 28.14
N VAL A 757 -27.83 -0.87 27.65
CA VAL A 757 -29.02 -1.25 28.42
C VAL A 757 -29.17 -2.77 28.32
N LEU A 758 -29.25 -3.44 29.46
CA LEU A 758 -29.45 -4.88 29.56
C LEU A 758 -30.94 -5.23 29.54
N GLY A 759 -31.28 -6.51 29.35
CA GLY A 759 -32.67 -6.98 29.25
C GLY A 759 -33.48 -6.75 30.52
N ASP A 760 -32.83 -6.74 31.68
CA ASP A 760 -33.42 -6.38 32.97
C ASP A 760 -33.51 -4.85 33.21
N ARG A 761 -33.20 -4.05 32.18
CA ARG A 761 -33.09 -2.58 32.19
C ARG A 761 -31.96 -2.03 33.06
N ALA A 762 -31.06 -2.88 33.56
CA ALA A 762 -29.84 -2.42 34.19
C ALA A 762 -28.91 -1.76 33.14
N LEU A 763 -28.02 -0.89 33.62
CA LEU A 763 -27.07 -0.17 32.79
C LEU A 763 -25.68 -0.77 32.97
N LYS A 764 -25.04 -1.14 31.87
CA LYS A 764 -23.62 -1.49 31.83
C LYS A 764 -22.85 -0.33 31.21
N PHE A 765 -21.92 0.25 31.96
CA PHE A 765 -21.12 1.38 31.50
C PHE A 765 -19.96 0.87 30.66
N LYS A 766 -19.82 1.40 29.44
CA LYS A 766 -18.71 1.06 28.56
C LYS A 766 -17.42 1.66 29.14
N TYR A 767 -16.31 0.95 29.00
CA TYR A 767 -14.99 1.49 29.32
C TYR A 767 -14.46 2.26 28.12
N THR A 768 -14.39 3.60 28.23
CA THR A 768 -14.23 4.49 27.07
C THR A 768 -12.95 5.32 27.12
N ASN A 769 -11.94 4.84 27.84
CA ASN A 769 -10.63 5.49 27.88
C ASN A 769 -10.06 5.56 26.43
N PRO A 770 -9.80 6.76 25.86
CA PRO A 770 -9.21 6.88 24.53
C PRO A 770 -7.73 6.47 24.48
N ASN A 771 -7.07 6.38 25.63
CA ASN A 771 -5.64 6.12 25.78
C ASN A 771 -5.36 4.62 25.96
N LEU A 772 -6.04 3.79 25.17
CA LEU A 772 -5.86 2.34 25.18
C LEU A 772 -5.24 1.86 23.88
N VAL A 773 -4.26 0.97 24.00
CA VAL A 773 -3.67 0.27 22.88
C VAL A 773 -3.76 -1.24 23.08
N PHE A 774 -4.22 -1.93 22.05
CA PHE A 774 -4.15 -3.38 21.95
C PHE A 774 -2.82 -3.78 21.31
N LEU A 775 -2.16 -4.77 21.89
CA LEU A 775 -0.93 -5.38 21.39
C LEU A 775 -1.14 -6.88 21.25
N ALA A 776 -0.66 -7.47 20.15
CA ALA A 776 -0.49 -8.92 20.04
C ALA A 776 0.99 -9.25 19.91
N VAL A 777 1.49 -10.17 20.72
CA VAL A 777 2.90 -10.59 20.73
C VAL A 777 3.00 -12.11 20.60
N GLU A 778 4.10 -12.57 20.01
CA GLU A 778 4.44 -13.99 19.90
C GLU A 778 4.85 -14.55 21.28
N GLY A 779 4.44 -15.79 21.56
CA GLY A 779 4.75 -16.52 22.78
C GLY A 779 3.57 -16.64 23.76
N ALA A 780 3.64 -17.68 24.60
CA ALA A 780 2.73 -17.86 25.73
C ALA A 780 3.05 -16.85 26.84
N ALA A 781 2.02 -16.38 27.56
CA ALA A 781 2.18 -15.48 28.71
C ALA A 781 3.18 -16.07 29.72
N PRO A 782 4.07 -15.27 30.34
CA PRO A 782 4.95 -15.78 31.38
C PRO A 782 4.09 -16.37 32.50
N ALA A 783 4.24 -17.67 32.76
CA ALA A 783 3.50 -18.37 33.80
C ALA A 783 3.67 -17.62 35.13
N ARG A 784 2.56 -17.14 35.71
CA ARG A 784 2.52 -16.61 37.07
C ARG A 784 3.18 -17.65 37.98
N ALA A 785 4.27 -17.28 38.66
CA ALA A 785 5.13 -18.19 39.39
C ALA A 785 4.34 -19.07 40.38
N ALA A 786 4.01 -20.28 39.96
CA ALA A 786 3.58 -21.35 40.85
C ALA A 786 4.84 -22.14 41.26
N PRO A 787 5.05 -22.43 42.55
CA PRO A 787 6.21 -23.19 42.97
C PRO A 787 5.99 -24.65 42.59
N ARG A 788 6.55 -25.11 41.47
CA ARG A 788 6.70 -26.54 41.19
C ARG A 788 8.17 -26.93 41.32
N ARG A 789 8.42 -27.62 42.44
CA ARG A 789 9.66 -28.34 42.74
C ARG A 789 9.86 -29.45 41.71
N GLY A 790 11.04 -29.45 41.09
CA GLY A 790 11.75 -30.65 40.66
C GLY A 790 11.17 -31.43 39.48
N ALA A 791 11.55 -31.05 38.26
CA ALA A 791 11.87 -31.99 37.19
C ALA A 791 12.70 -31.24 36.14
N ALA A 792 13.92 -31.73 35.87
CA ALA A 792 14.71 -31.29 34.73
C ALA A 792 14.01 -31.79 33.47
N ALA A 793 13.42 -30.88 32.69
CA ALA A 793 12.88 -31.17 31.37
C ALA A 793 13.78 -30.48 30.34
N ALA A 794 14.30 -31.30 29.42
CA ALA A 794 14.93 -30.86 28.19
C ALA A 794 14.03 -29.83 27.48
N ALA A 795 14.65 -28.85 26.82
CA ALA A 795 13.99 -27.83 26.03
C ALA A 795 13.16 -28.46 24.89
N ALA A 796 11.93 -28.87 25.20
CA ALA A 796 10.90 -29.08 24.21
C ALA A 796 10.61 -27.72 23.56
N ALA A 797 10.58 -27.66 22.23
CA ALA A 797 10.23 -26.45 21.50
C ALA A 797 8.91 -25.90 22.08
N ALA A 798 8.94 -24.66 22.58
CA ALA A 798 7.76 -24.02 23.15
C ALA A 798 6.63 -24.06 22.10
N GLU A 799 5.45 -24.52 22.50
CA GLU A 799 4.31 -24.53 21.59
C GLU A 799 4.03 -23.10 21.08
N PRO A 800 3.70 -22.93 19.79
CA PRO A 800 3.41 -21.61 19.24
C PRO A 800 2.23 -20.99 19.99
N GLY A 801 2.36 -19.72 20.35
CA GLY A 801 1.33 -19.01 21.08
C GLY A 801 1.26 -17.54 20.68
N VAL A 802 0.08 -16.96 20.83
CA VAL A 802 -0.16 -15.53 20.65
C VAL A 802 -0.73 -14.98 21.95
N THR A 803 -0.09 -13.94 22.49
CA THR A 803 -0.59 -13.22 23.67
C THR A 803 -1.16 -11.87 23.24
N ALA A 804 -2.45 -11.66 23.49
CA ALA A 804 -3.12 -10.38 23.35
C ALA A 804 -3.05 -9.59 24.65
N MET A 805 -2.74 -8.30 24.59
CA MET A 805 -2.59 -7.40 25.74
C MET A 805 -3.35 -6.09 25.48
N VAL A 806 -4.02 -5.57 26.49
CA VAL A 806 -4.57 -4.21 26.50
C VAL A 806 -3.73 -3.38 27.45
N VAL A 807 -3.15 -2.30 26.93
CA VAL A 807 -2.20 -1.45 27.64
C VAL A 807 -2.74 -0.02 27.68
N SER A 808 -2.66 0.60 28.85
CA SER A 808 -2.89 2.02 29.05
C SER A 808 -1.69 2.81 28.53
N THR A 809 -1.91 3.79 27.65
CA THR A 809 -0.83 4.62 27.11
C THR A 809 -0.45 5.78 28.02
N ASP A 810 -1.17 5.97 29.13
CA ASP A 810 -0.91 7.01 30.12
C ASP A 810 0.29 6.65 31.01
N ASP A 811 0.34 5.40 31.46
CA ASP A 811 1.31 4.88 32.44
C ASP A 811 2.00 3.58 32.01
N GLY A 812 1.63 3.01 30.85
CA GLY A 812 2.18 1.75 30.36
C GLY A 812 1.64 0.51 31.08
N ALA A 813 0.60 0.64 31.90
CA ALA A 813 0.04 -0.46 32.66
C ALA A 813 -0.67 -1.47 31.74
N VAL A 814 -0.37 -2.76 31.92
CA VAL A 814 -1.08 -3.85 31.26
C VAL A 814 -2.40 -4.10 32.01
N LEU A 815 -3.50 -3.63 31.44
CA LEU A 815 -4.84 -3.72 32.04
C LEU A 815 -5.46 -5.11 31.88
N HIS A 816 -5.18 -5.77 30.75
CA HIS A 816 -5.68 -7.12 30.47
C HIS A 816 -4.70 -7.90 29.61
N GLN A 817 -4.64 -9.22 29.79
CA GLN A 817 -3.81 -10.12 29.00
C GLN A 817 -4.55 -11.45 28.77
N GLN A 818 -4.54 -11.93 27.53
CA GLN A 818 -5.12 -13.19 27.11
C GLN A 818 -4.13 -13.96 26.25
N ALA A 819 -3.73 -15.15 26.68
CA ALA A 819 -2.89 -16.06 25.91
C ALA A 819 -3.73 -17.04 25.10
N HIS A 820 -3.32 -17.28 23.85
CA HIS A 820 -3.85 -18.32 22.97
C HIS A 820 -2.74 -19.35 22.73
N GLU A 821 -2.90 -20.54 23.31
CA GLU A 821 -2.02 -21.68 23.08
C GLU A 821 -2.31 -22.31 21.71
N GLY A 822 -1.29 -22.79 21.01
CA GLY A 822 -1.43 -23.32 19.65
C GLY A 822 -1.84 -22.27 18.63
N ALA A 823 -1.53 -20.99 18.86
CA ALA A 823 -1.86 -19.90 17.94
C ALA A 823 -0.61 -19.36 17.25
N ALA A 824 -0.76 -18.97 15.98
CA ALA A 824 0.28 -18.36 15.17
C ALA A 824 -0.23 -17.12 14.45
N GLY A 825 0.70 -16.26 14.03
CA GLY A 825 0.42 -15.15 13.12
C GLY A 825 0.09 -15.62 11.70
N PRO A 826 -0.31 -14.72 10.79
CA PRO A 826 -0.43 -13.27 11.00
C PRO A 826 -1.61 -12.91 11.90
N VAL A 827 -1.43 -11.85 12.71
CA VAL A 827 -2.49 -11.30 13.57
C VAL A 827 -3.01 -10.01 12.94
N GLN A 828 -4.34 -9.88 12.81
CA GLN A 828 -4.97 -8.61 12.45
C GLN A 828 -5.85 -8.16 13.60
N ALA A 829 -5.84 -6.88 13.93
CA ALA A 829 -6.61 -6.33 15.03
C ALA A 829 -7.25 -4.99 14.65
N VAL A 830 -8.44 -4.71 15.20
CA VAL A 830 -9.15 -3.44 15.08
C VAL A 830 -9.74 -3.05 16.43
N ALA A 831 -9.76 -1.75 16.71
CA ALA A 831 -10.31 -1.16 17.91
C ALA A 831 -11.42 -0.17 17.53
N SER A 832 -12.54 -0.19 18.26
CA SER A 832 -13.63 0.76 18.08
C SER A 832 -14.43 0.89 19.37
N GLU A 833 -14.84 2.12 19.69
CA GLU A 833 -15.57 2.45 20.92
C GLU A 833 -14.89 1.93 22.21
N HIS A 834 -15.28 0.73 22.64
CA HIS A 834 -14.91 0.05 23.90
C HIS A 834 -14.54 -1.42 23.65
N TRP A 835 -14.28 -1.80 22.40
CA TRP A 835 -14.04 -3.19 22.03
C TRP A 835 -12.90 -3.35 21.05
N PHE A 836 -12.26 -4.51 21.11
CA PHE A 836 -11.24 -4.97 20.19
C PHE A 836 -11.70 -6.25 19.51
N VAL A 837 -11.43 -6.36 18.21
CA VAL A 837 -11.55 -7.63 17.48
C VAL A 837 -10.21 -7.93 16.87
N TYR A 838 -9.71 -9.15 17.09
CA TYR A 838 -8.47 -9.60 16.49
C TYR A 838 -8.58 -11.02 15.99
N THR A 839 -7.79 -11.36 14.98
CA THR A 839 -7.75 -12.68 14.35
C THR A 839 -6.36 -13.27 14.42
N HIS A 840 -6.28 -14.59 14.56
CA HIS A 840 -5.04 -15.36 14.54
C HIS A 840 -5.28 -16.74 13.91
N LEU A 841 -4.22 -17.45 13.55
CA LEU A 841 -4.31 -18.81 13.03
C LEU A 841 -4.26 -19.80 14.20
N ASP A 842 -5.29 -20.62 14.34
CA ASP A 842 -5.26 -21.80 15.21
C ASP A 842 -4.48 -22.90 14.49
N THR A 843 -3.33 -23.28 15.04
CA THR A 843 -2.42 -24.27 14.44
C THR A 843 -2.95 -25.69 14.53
N ALA A 844 -3.80 -26.00 15.51
CA ALA A 844 -4.36 -27.34 15.69
C ALA A 844 -5.43 -27.64 14.62
N THR A 845 -6.28 -26.67 14.32
CA THR A 845 -7.36 -26.82 13.33
C THR A 845 -7.03 -26.27 11.95
N ALA A 846 -5.92 -25.54 11.82
CA ALA A 846 -5.54 -24.77 10.64
C ALA A 846 -6.63 -23.78 10.17
N ARG A 847 -7.47 -23.31 11.11
CA ARG A 847 -8.54 -22.34 10.87
C ARG A 847 -8.18 -20.98 11.45
N GLN A 848 -8.72 -19.93 10.86
CA GLN A 848 -8.57 -18.61 11.43
C GLN A 848 -9.64 -18.36 12.49
N GLN A 849 -9.18 -17.99 13.69
CA GLN A 849 -10.02 -17.67 14.83
C GLN A 849 -10.10 -16.15 15.00
N ALA A 850 -11.31 -15.62 15.10
CA ALA A 850 -11.60 -14.23 15.47
C ALA A 850 -12.02 -14.17 16.94
N THR A 851 -11.36 -13.34 17.72
CA THR A 851 -11.67 -13.12 19.13
C THR A 851 -12.09 -11.68 19.35
N VAL A 852 -13.22 -11.50 20.04
CA VAL A 852 -13.71 -10.19 20.47
C VAL A 852 -13.43 -9.99 21.95
N MET A 853 -13.04 -8.78 22.32
CA MET A 853 -12.93 -8.29 23.69
C MET A 853 -13.82 -7.05 23.83
N GLU A 854 -14.78 -7.05 24.76
CA GLU A 854 -15.54 -5.85 25.14
C GLU A 854 -15.15 -5.43 26.56
N LEU A 855 -14.90 -4.12 26.74
CA LEU A 855 -14.41 -3.55 27.98
C LEU A 855 -15.53 -2.72 28.66
N TYR A 856 -15.78 -3.00 29.94
CA TYR A 856 -16.81 -2.35 30.74
C TYR A 856 -16.23 -1.80 32.04
N ASP A 857 -16.78 -0.67 32.48
CA ASP A 857 -16.45 -0.06 33.77
C ASP A 857 -17.16 -0.86 34.89
N ALA A 858 -16.36 -1.45 35.78
CA ALA A 858 -16.82 -2.26 36.91
C ALA A 858 -16.90 -1.45 38.22
N THR A 859 -16.74 -0.13 38.16
CA THR A 859 -16.90 0.75 39.33
C THR A 859 -18.32 0.62 39.88
N PRO A 860 -18.51 0.28 41.17
CA PRO A 860 -19.84 0.24 41.79
C PRO A 860 -20.46 1.65 41.77
N ARG A 861 -21.63 1.80 41.13
CA ARG A 861 -22.36 3.09 41.06
C ARG A 861 -23.73 2.96 41.70
N ASP A 862 -24.13 3.97 42.48
CA ASP A 862 -25.52 4.15 42.90
C ASP A 862 -26.30 4.84 41.77
N LEU A 863 -27.21 4.07 41.14
CA LEU A 863 -28.01 4.50 39.99
C LEU A 863 -29.42 4.96 40.38
N SER A 864 -29.62 5.40 41.63
CA SER A 864 -30.92 5.94 42.05
C SER A 864 -31.39 7.11 41.17
N LEU A 865 -32.71 7.20 40.93
CA LEU A 865 -33.33 8.19 40.04
C LEU A 865 -32.96 9.63 40.42
N GLY A 866 -32.73 9.89 41.72
CA GLY A 866 -32.30 11.17 42.25
C GLY A 866 -30.90 11.57 41.78
N THR A 867 -29.94 10.65 41.81
CA THR A 867 -28.55 10.86 41.37
C THR A 867 -28.46 11.07 39.86
N VAL A 868 -29.27 10.33 39.09
CA VAL A 868 -29.32 10.46 37.62
C VAL A 868 -29.97 11.79 37.22
N LEU A 869 -31.10 12.18 37.83
CA LEU A 869 -31.77 13.44 37.53
C LEU A 869 -30.92 14.66 37.92
N SER A 870 -30.17 14.61 39.02
CA SER A 870 -29.22 15.67 39.38
C SER A 870 -28.05 15.77 38.39
N SER A 871 -27.60 14.65 37.82
CA SER A 871 -26.52 14.64 36.83
C SER A 871 -26.94 15.11 35.43
N VAL A 872 -28.23 14.97 35.07
CA VAL A 872 -28.77 15.32 33.75
C VAL A 872 -29.38 16.72 33.71
N PHE A 873 -29.98 17.19 34.83
CA PHE A 873 -30.73 18.45 34.88
C PHE A 873 -30.17 19.50 35.85
N GLY A 874 -29.07 19.23 36.56
CA GLY A 874 -28.38 20.20 37.41
C GLY A 874 -27.49 21.13 36.58
N GLY A 875 -27.95 22.36 36.32
CA GLY A 875 -27.18 23.39 35.61
C GLY A 875 -25.88 23.78 36.33
N GLU A 876 -24.86 24.10 35.51
CA GLU A 876 -23.55 24.69 35.80
C GLU A 876 -22.84 24.26 37.10
N GLY A 877 -21.83 23.38 36.96
CA GLY A 877 -20.79 23.17 37.97
C GLY A 877 -20.79 21.85 38.72
N GLY A 878 -21.76 20.95 38.48
CA GLY A 878 -21.74 19.58 38.98
C GLY A 878 -20.91 18.68 38.06
N ALA A 879 -19.59 18.72 38.18
CA ALA A 879 -18.74 17.70 37.57
C ALA A 879 -19.19 16.33 38.10
N VAL A 880 -19.76 15.50 37.23
CA VAL A 880 -19.68 14.06 37.43
C VAL A 880 -18.20 13.75 37.39
N ALA A 881 -17.58 13.61 38.57
CA ALA A 881 -16.21 13.16 38.78
C ALA A 881 -16.03 11.68 38.38
N GLY A 882 -16.54 11.31 37.19
CA GLY A 882 -16.54 9.95 36.67
C GLY A 882 -17.29 9.75 35.35
N ALA A 883 -17.61 10.82 34.60
CA ALA A 883 -18.13 10.73 33.22
C ALA A 883 -17.35 11.58 32.20
N ARG A 884 -16.42 12.43 32.66
CA ARG A 884 -15.18 12.71 31.93
C ARG A 884 -14.16 11.75 32.52
N GLY A 885 -13.52 10.92 31.69
CA GLY A 885 -12.43 10.05 32.12
C GLY A 885 -11.36 10.91 32.79
N GLY A 886 -11.36 10.90 34.12
CA GLY A 886 -10.26 11.41 34.93
C GLY A 886 -9.31 10.25 35.15
N ASP A 887 -8.12 10.38 34.57
CA ASP A 887 -6.79 10.12 35.15
C ASP A 887 -6.50 8.83 35.93
N ASP A 888 -7.34 7.80 35.91
CA ASP A 888 -7.08 6.61 36.71
C ASP A 888 -7.14 5.32 35.88
N SER A 889 -5.94 4.88 35.47
CA SER A 889 -5.64 3.48 35.14
C SER A 889 -5.99 2.51 36.27
N SER A 890 -6.43 3.00 37.43
CA SER A 890 -6.96 2.26 38.58
C SER A 890 -8.46 1.97 38.55
N THR A 891 -9.20 2.45 37.53
CA THR A 891 -10.63 2.13 37.37
C THR A 891 -10.85 0.63 37.19
N PRO A 892 -11.69 -0.03 38.03
CA PRO A 892 -11.95 -1.46 37.89
C PRO A 892 -12.48 -1.81 36.50
N LEU A 893 -11.77 -2.69 35.79
CA LEU A 893 -12.07 -3.09 34.43
C LEU A 893 -12.69 -4.49 34.40
N GLU A 894 -13.88 -4.62 33.80
CA GLU A 894 -14.46 -5.90 33.43
C GLU A 894 -14.23 -6.14 31.94
N VAL A 895 -13.61 -7.27 31.58
CA VAL A 895 -13.37 -7.66 30.20
C VAL A 895 -14.19 -8.91 29.87
N LEU A 896 -15.04 -8.81 28.86
CA LEU A 896 -15.79 -9.94 28.31
C LEU A 896 -15.13 -10.38 27.00
N THR A 897 -14.81 -11.66 26.89
CA THR A 897 -14.13 -12.20 25.70
C THR A 897 -14.89 -13.39 25.13
N GLN A 898 -14.85 -13.54 23.80
CA GLN A 898 -15.38 -14.71 23.13
C GLN A 898 -14.67 -14.93 21.79
N SER A 899 -14.47 -16.19 21.43
CA SER A 899 -13.83 -16.57 20.18
C SER A 899 -14.78 -17.29 19.22
N TYR A 900 -14.50 -17.11 17.93
CA TYR A 900 -15.26 -17.64 16.81
C TYR A 900 -14.31 -18.07 15.69
N TYR A 901 -14.74 -18.95 14.80
CA TYR A 901 -14.02 -19.30 13.58
C TYR A 901 -14.55 -18.55 12.37
N LEU A 902 -13.65 -18.08 11.52
CA LEU A 902 -13.96 -17.51 10.22
C LEU A 902 -14.02 -18.61 9.14
N GLN A 903 -14.97 -18.51 8.22
CA GLN A 903 -15.08 -19.43 7.08
C GLN A 903 -13.98 -19.21 6.03
N VAL A 904 -13.58 -17.94 5.86
CA VAL A 904 -12.54 -17.54 4.91
C VAL A 904 -11.48 -16.75 5.68
N ARG A 905 -10.21 -16.98 5.34
CA ARG A 905 -9.10 -16.24 5.94
C ARG A 905 -9.22 -14.74 5.61
N SER A 906 -9.06 -13.88 6.62
CA SER A 906 -8.99 -12.44 6.49
C SER A 906 -7.56 -12.01 6.16
N LYS A 907 -7.45 -11.04 5.26
CA LYS A 907 -6.23 -10.30 4.92
C LYS A 907 -6.19 -8.92 5.59
N LEU A 908 -7.35 -8.36 5.91
CA LEU A 908 -7.50 -7.09 6.62
C LEU A 908 -8.79 -7.04 7.42
N LEU A 909 -8.79 -6.20 8.46
CA LEU A 909 -9.96 -5.85 9.26
C LEU A 909 -10.09 -4.33 9.33
N SER A 910 -11.31 -3.83 9.29
CA SER A 910 -11.63 -2.42 9.54
C SER A 910 -13.04 -2.28 10.11
N VAL A 911 -13.42 -1.08 10.54
CA VAL A 911 -14.74 -0.80 11.14
C VAL A 911 -15.39 0.38 10.46
N THR A 912 -16.70 0.32 10.24
CA THR A 912 -17.45 1.44 9.69
C THR A 912 -17.50 2.63 10.65
N GLN A 913 -17.26 3.83 10.14
CA GLN A 913 -17.40 5.08 10.89
C GLN A 913 -18.56 5.91 10.35
N THR A 914 -19.24 6.63 11.24
CA THR A 914 -20.31 7.58 10.89
C THR A 914 -20.15 8.87 11.69
N LEU A 915 -20.67 9.98 11.18
CA LEU A 915 -20.48 11.32 11.76
C LEU A 915 -20.86 11.42 13.24
N SER A 916 -21.90 10.70 13.68
CA SER A 916 -22.39 10.77 15.06
C SER A 916 -22.28 9.45 15.83
N GLY A 917 -21.76 8.37 15.20
CA GLY A 917 -21.61 7.07 15.85
C GLY A 917 -22.94 6.43 16.29
N ILE A 918 -24.06 6.77 15.66
CA ILE A 918 -25.40 6.26 16.01
C ILE A 918 -25.68 4.91 15.36
N ASN A 919 -25.28 4.75 14.09
CA ASN A 919 -25.50 3.50 13.37
C ASN A 919 -24.69 2.36 13.98
N ILE A 920 -25.26 1.15 13.89
CA ILE A 920 -24.58 -0.08 14.31
C ILE A 920 -23.29 -0.23 13.50
N LYS A 921 -22.20 -0.46 14.22
CA LYS A 921 -20.87 -0.68 13.62
C LYS A 921 -20.86 -2.01 12.86
N GLN A 922 -20.29 -2.00 11.67
CA GLN A 922 -19.97 -3.21 10.93
C GLN A 922 -18.46 -3.42 10.90
N LEU A 923 -18.03 -4.66 11.13
CA LEU A 923 -16.68 -5.13 10.91
C LEU A 923 -16.51 -5.45 9.42
N LEU A 924 -15.64 -4.70 8.75
CA LEU A 924 -15.24 -4.95 7.38
C LEU A 924 -14.10 -5.98 7.38
N ILE A 925 -14.31 -7.11 6.71
CA ILE A 925 -13.36 -8.21 6.59
C ILE A 925 -12.98 -8.32 5.11
N GLY A 926 -11.76 -7.92 4.76
CA GLY A 926 -11.20 -8.24 3.45
C GLY A 926 -10.59 -9.63 3.51
N THR A 927 -11.01 -10.52 2.63
CA THR A 927 -10.61 -11.93 2.61
C THR A 927 -9.42 -12.18 1.70
N VAL A 928 -8.76 -13.34 1.87
CA VAL A 928 -7.70 -13.80 0.95
C VAL A 928 -8.21 -14.11 -0.47
N ALA A 929 -9.54 -14.17 -0.67
CA ALA A 929 -10.18 -14.33 -1.97
C ALA A 929 -10.48 -12.98 -2.65
N ASP A 930 -9.91 -11.88 -2.16
CA ASP A 930 -10.15 -10.50 -2.62
C ASP A 930 -11.62 -10.04 -2.53
N GLN A 931 -12.42 -10.70 -1.67
CA GLN A 931 -13.78 -10.29 -1.36
C GLN A 931 -13.80 -9.44 -0.08
N VAL A 932 -14.67 -8.42 -0.04
CA VAL A 932 -14.92 -7.61 1.17
C VAL A 932 -16.28 -7.99 1.75
N TYR A 933 -16.29 -8.36 3.03
CA TYR A 933 -17.49 -8.70 3.77
C TYR A 933 -17.77 -7.65 4.84
N ALA A 934 -19.02 -7.21 4.98
CA ALA A 934 -19.45 -6.35 6.07
C ALA A 934 -20.26 -7.15 7.09
N MET A 935 -19.69 -7.41 8.25
CA MET A 935 -20.31 -8.16 9.34
C MET A 935 -20.89 -7.22 10.38
N ASP A 936 -22.16 -7.38 10.74
CA ASP A 936 -22.73 -6.63 11.86
C ASP A 936 -22.04 -7.00 13.19
N LYS A 937 -21.66 -6.01 14.00
CA LYS A 937 -21.01 -6.22 15.31
C LYS A 937 -21.82 -7.12 16.25
N ARG A 938 -23.13 -7.24 16.06
CA ARG A 938 -24.00 -8.15 16.85
C ARG A 938 -23.60 -9.63 16.72
N PHE A 939 -23.02 -10.05 15.60
CA PHE A 939 -22.48 -11.41 15.47
C PHE A 939 -21.26 -11.66 16.36
N LEU A 940 -20.56 -10.60 16.76
CA LEU A 940 -19.37 -10.63 17.59
C LEU A 940 -19.66 -10.05 19.00
N ASP A 941 -20.83 -10.32 19.58
CA ASP A 941 -21.11 -9.97 20.99
C ASP A 941 -20.59 -11.12 21.90
N PRO A 942 -19.72 -10.87 22.89
CA PRO A 942 -19.20 -11.93 23.76
C PRO A 942 -20.25 -12.50 24.72
N ARG A 943 -21.42 -11.86 24.84
CA ARG A 943 -22.52 -12.30 25.72
C ARG A 943 -23.52 -13.22 25.02
N ARG A 944 -23.23 -13.64 23.77
CA ARG A 944 -24.08 -14.59 23.04
C ARG A 944 -24.19 -15.89 23.85
N PRO A 945 -25.41 -16.34 24.21
CA PRO A 945 -25.56 -17.49 25.09
C PRO A 945 -25.08 -18.78 24.43
N LEU A 946 -24.28 -19.57 25.13
CA LEU A 946 -23.80 -20.89 24.67
C LEU A 946 -24.93 -21.92 24.51
N ARG A 947 -26.09 -21.64 25.11
CA ARG A 947 -27.30 -22.49 25.01
C ARG A 947 -28.14 -22.10 23.80
N ALA A 948 -28.79 -23.09 23.21
CA ALA A 948 -29.68 -22.88 22.06
C ALA A 948 -30.93 -22.06 22.40
N LYS A 949 -31.46 -22.18 23.62
CA LYS A 949 -32.66 -21.44 24.07
C LYS A 949 -32.25 -20.20 24.85
N GLN A 950 -32.66 -19.03 24.36
CA GLN A 950 -32.48 -17.74 25.03
C GLN A 950 -33.42 -17.59 26.23
N THR A 951 -33.00 -16.85 27.26
CA THR A 951 -33.92 -16.35 28.30
C THR A 951 -34.73 -15.16 27.79
N PRO A 952 -35.83 -14.78 28.46
CA PRO A 952 -36.61 -13.61 28.10
C PRO A 952 -35.76 -12.32 28.03
N GLU A 953 -34.81 -12.16 28.96
CA GLU A 953 -33.93 -10.99 29.05
C GLU A 953 -32.95 -10.96 27.86
N GLU A 954 -32.35 -12.11 27.51
CA GLU A 954 -31.47 -12.25 26.35
C GLU A 954 -32.21 -11.98 25.03
N ALA A 955 -33.47 -12.43 24.94
CA ALA A 955 -34.33 -12.17 23.79
C ALA A 955 -34.74 -10.69 23.69
N GLU A 956 -34.97 -10.01 24.81
CA GLU A 956 -35.23 -8.56 24.87
C GLU A 956 -34.02 -7.75 24.35
N GLU A 957 -32.79 -8.16 24.71
CA GLU A 957 -31.55 -7.60 24.16
C GLU A 957 -31.27 -8.00 22.70
N ARG A 958 -32.06 -8.92 22.13
CA ARG A 958 -31.85 -9.49 20.79
C ARG A 958 -30.49 -10.20 20.65
N LEU A 959 -30.00 -10.84 21.71
CA LEU A 959 -28.75 -11.60 21.72
C LEU A 959 -28.90 -12.92 20.96
N MET A 960 -28.17 -13.12 19.87
CA MET A 960 -28.22 -14.38 19.11
C MET A 960 -27.54 -15.52 19.87
N PRO A 961 -28.06 -16.77 19.83
CA PRO A 961 -27.34 -17.92 20.39
C PRO A 961 -25.94 -18.04 19.82
N TYR A 962 -24.97 -18.47 20.62
CA TYR A 962 -23.60 -18.66 20.18
C TYR A 962 -23.55 -19.72 19.07
N ALA A 963 -22.80 -19.39 18.01
CA ALA A 963 -22.42 -20.30 16.97
C ALA A 963 -20.92 -20.11 16.74
N GLU A 964 -20.16 -21.20 16.83
CA GLU A 964 -18.70 -21.17 16.70
C GLU A 964 -18.26 -20.60 15.35
N LEU A 965 -18.98 -20.93 14.28
CA LEU A 965 -18.66 -20.50 12.92
C LEU A 965 -19.44 -19.23 12.59
N LEU A 966 -18.72 -18.17 12.23
CA LEU A 966 -19.35 -16.93 11.79
C LEU A 966 -19.95 -17.10 10.38
N PRO A 967 -21.18 -16.63 10.15
CA PRO A 967 -21.81 -16.72 8.84
C PRO A 967 -21.18 -15.72 7.87
N PHE A 968 -20.80 -16.20 6.68
CA PHE A 968 -20.52 -15.36 5.52
C PHE A 968 -21.70 -15.50 4.56
N ALA A 969 -22.67 -14.59 4.65
CA ALA A 969 -23.76 -14.52 3.68
C ALA A 969 -23.44 -13.39 2.71
N PRO A 970 -23.15 -13.65 1.42
CA PRO A 970 -23.00 -12.56 0.46
C PRO A 970 -24.21 -11.65 0.59
N LEU A 971 -23.99 -10.35 0.75
CA LEU A 971 -25.07 -9.37 0.69
C LEU A 971 -25.71 -9.58 -0.69
N SER A 972 -26.84 -10.28 -0.73
CA SER A 972 -27.63 -10.40 -1.94
C SER A 972 -28.02 -8.97 -2.28
N GLY A 973 -27.49 -8.44 -3.38
CA GLY A 973 -28.03 -7.21 -3.98
C GLY A 973 -29.50 -7.47 -4.28
N THR A 974 -30.37 -6.95 -3.42
CA THR A 974 -31.81 -6.81 -3.65
C THR A 974 -32.07 -5.41 -4.12
#